data_AF-A0A2E7AGD8-F1
#
_entry.id   AF-A0A2E7AGD8-F1
#
_cell.length_a   1.000
_cell.length_b   1.000
_cell.length_c   1.000
_cell.angle_alpha   90.00
_cell.angle_beta   90.00
_cell.angle_gamma   90.00
#
_symmetry.space_group_name_H-M   'P 1'
#
loop_
_entity.id
_entity.type
_entity.pdbx_description
1 polymer ?
#
loop_
_entity_poly.entity_id
_entity_poly.type
_entity_poly.pdbx_seq_one_letter_code
_entity_poly.pdbx_strand_id
1 'polypeptide(L)'
;MQNSKVRPQPTIPDHEVLRKIGGGAYGEVWLARGVTGALRAVKAVWHNDFEDQRGFEREFEGILKYEPISRDHPGLVHILHVGRAEVEEEPFYYYVMELGDDVATSRDINPVEYEPRTLRSDMKEARGKGLAVEDCITCGRTLAEALQHLHENGLAHRDVKPSNVIFVDGKAKLADIGLVALRGQQTFVGTEGFVPPEGPGSAQADVYSLGKVLYEMATGKDRLDFPELPEELPEGVKLKRWRALNSVICDICEPRISRRKIRRAADLGHELYRLEQGRSRPFKRRIGLMSGVLAACAAVVGLGQMIGLKPIQMASESGSLEPPPLQMRSVTILSDPPGATVYSEDGEILGLTPLDPMDYPEGSNLTFTLRLKGYRPQTVTESVSEKGAVIGPSLVEFNPPRKLEPWVDVFGTTYQPEEDYHISQYYVTAESWDYFQQSTDTKTGVIQTLVENGIESEVVLVNEREARDYVKWLEEQCRDTHLEEDQWLEFKLDRRAFLGGGSSEEPKKRRIHPFHAVVRTTAYAYLRLTSKPAGAEVYVQRTYKGQIYSQNLGQTPLIGTDGEERGVQVELNPKGQGALKLIVELPRFRRYERPLTLRMDQVTDEIVVTLQRENLFDYPREPLENSLGMQFIPVQEGLELLASIWETRQGDFDAFLESMIEKIPLPRRVDKSPEANYARFINEWTGKFSPPLPPDFADDGAY
;
A
#
# COMPACT_ATOMS: atom_id res chain seq x y z
N MET A 1 -8.26 -4.65 -30.94
CA MET A 1 -7.54 -4.06 -32.08
C MET A 1 -7.60 -2.55 -31.92
N GLN A 2 -6.49 -1.88 -31.59
CA GLN A 2 -6.44 -0.42 -31.58
C GLN A 2 -6.54 0.07 -33.03
N ASN A 3 -7.56 0.86 -33.36
CA ASN A 3 -7.60 1.60 -34.61
C ASN A 3 -6.34 2.47 -34.66
N SER A 4 -5.44 2.21 -35.60
CA SER A 4 -4.26 3.05 -35.80
C SER A 4 -4.74 4.42 -36.30
N LYS A 5 -4.82 5.41 -35.40
CA LYS A 5 -4.98 6.82 -35.80
C LYS A 5 -3.82 7.14 -36.75
N VAL A 6 -4.14 7.48 -38.00
CA VAL A 6 -3.14 7.93 -38.98
C VAL A 6 -2.78 9.36 -38.59
N ARG A 7 -1.55 9.57 -38.10
CA ARG A 7 -1.03 10.88 -37.71
C ARG A 7 -0.24 11.50 -38.87
N PRO A 8 -0.29 12.83 -39.07
CA PRO A 8 0.52 13.47 -40.10
C PRO A 8 2.01 13.37 -39.75
N GLN A 9 2.88 13.44 -40.76
CA GLN A 9 4.32 13.46 -40.54
C GLN A 9 4.69 14.74 -39.76
N PRO A 10 5.34 14.63 -38.59
CA PRO A 10 5.63 15.80 -37.76
C PRO A 10 6.67 16.68 -38.45
N THR A 11 6.48 18.00 -38.37
CA THR A 11 7.48 18.98 -38.80
C THR A 11 8.32 19.39 -37.60
N ILE A 12 9.61 19.09 -37.64
CA ILE A 12 10.55 19.34 -36.55
C ILE A 12 11.57 20.39 -37.01
N PRO A 13 11.57 21.60 -36.41
CA PRO A 13 12.56 22.64 -36.73
C PRO A 13 13.99 22.11 -36.73
N ASP A 14 14.77 22.49 -37.75
CA ASP A 14 16.19 22.12 -37.95
C ASP A 14 16.48 20.61 -38.08
N HIS A 15 15.45 19.78 -38.29
CA HIS A 15 15.58 18.34 -38.42
C HIS A 15 14.82 17.82 -39.64
N GLU A 16 15.51 17.11 -40.53
CA GLU A 16 14.90 16.35 -41.60
C GLU A 16 14.33 15.04 -41.03
N VAL A 17 13.01 14.93 -40.94
CA VAL A 17 12.33 13.71 -40.48
C VAL A 17 12.38 12.66 -41.59
N LEU A 18 13.08 11.56 -41.35
CA LEU A 18 13.34 10.52 -42.35
C LEU A 18 12.24 9.47 -42.39
N ARG A 19 11.96 8.83 -41.25
CA ARG A 19 10.89 7.81 -41.13
C ARG A 19 10.54 7.52 -39.68
N LYS A 20 9.36 6.93 -39.48
CA LYS A 20 8.94 6.39 -38.19
C LYS A 20 9.75 5.13 -37.86
N ILE A 21 10.25 5.06 -36.63
CA ILE A 21 11.04 3.94 -36.08
C ILE A 21 10.39 3.28 -34.86
N GLY A 22 9.35 3.90 -34.31
CA GLY A 22 8.58 3.33 -33.19
C GLY A 22 7.26 4.07 -32.98
N GLY A 23 6.36 3.46 -32.21
CA GLY A 23 5.10 4.09 -31.81
C GLY A 23 4.48 3.38 -30.63
N GLY A 24 3.85 4.16 -29.76
CA GLY A 24 3.11 3.69 -28.59
C GLY A 24 1.74 4.38 -28.46
N ALA A 25 1.11 4.23 -27.31
CA ALA A 25 -0.22 4.77 -27.03
C ALA A 25 -0.28 6.30 -27.19
N TYR A 26 0.73 7.01 -26.67
CA TYR A 26 0.72 8.48 -26.56
C TYR A 26 1.63 9.20 -27.57
N GLY A 27 2.38 8.48 -28.42
CA GLY A 27 3.31 9.15 -29.33
C GLY A 27 4.04 8.25 -30.31
N GLU A 28 4.76 8.88 -31.24
CA GLU A 28 5.54 8.24 -32.29
C GLU A 28 7.00 8.63 -32.19
N VAL A 29 7.89 7.68 -32.45
CA VAL A 29 9.33 7.94 -32.51
C VAL A 29 9.76 7.91 -33.96
N TRP A 30 10.43 8.98 -34.37
CA TRP A 30 10.90 9.21 -35.72
C TRP A 30 12.42 9.29 -35.74
N LEU A 31 13.03 8.69 -36.77
CA LEU A 31 14.42 8.92 -37.10
C LEU A 31 14.50 10.26 -37.84
N ALA A 32 15.35 11.15 -37.35
CA ALA A 32 15.57 12.44 -37.97
C ALA A 32 17.06 12.71 -38.14
N ARG A 33 17.39 13.57 -39.10
CA ARG A 33 18.75 14.04 -39.36
C ARG A 33 18.80 15.54 -39.05
N GLY A 34 19.65 15.93 -38.09
CA GLY A 34 19.90 17.34 -37.83
C GLY A 34 20.70 18.00 -38.96
N VAL A 35 20.74 19.33 -38.99
CA VAL A 35 21.51 20.10 -40.00
C VAL A 35 22.99 19.73 -40.09
N THR A 36 23.57 19.20 -39.01
CA THR A 36 24.97 18.72 -38.95
C THR A 36 25.18 17.36 -39.62
N GLY A 37 24.11 16.69 -40.06
CA GLY A 37 24.11 15.32 -40.56
C GLY A 37 23.97 14.25 -39.47
N ALA A 38 24.00 14.63 -38.19
CA ALA A 38 23.83 13.69 -37.09
C ALA A 38 22.42 13.11 -37.05
N LEU A 39 22.32 11.78 -36.92
CA LEU A 39 21.06 11.07 -36.74
C LEU A 39 20.59 11.17 -35.29
N ARG A 40 19.29 11.38 -35.11
CA ARG A 40 18.61 11.56 -33.82
C ARG A 40 17.30 10.78 -33.80
N ALA A 41 16.86 10.40 -32.62
CA ALA A 41 15.49 9.99 -32.40
C ALA A 41 14.66 11.20 -31.96
N VAL A 42 13.47 11.35 -32.52
CA VAL A 42 12.52 12.41 -32.15
C VAL A 42 11.22 11.76 -31.74
N LYS A 43 10.78 11.97 -30.51
CA LYS A 43 9.45 11.53 -30.08
C LYS A 43 8.47 12.69 -30.20
N ALA A 44 7.38 12.46 -30.93
CA ALA A 44 6.25 13.38 -31.09
C ALA A 44 5.05 12.84 -30.32
N VAL A 45 4.45 13.68 -29.47
CA VAL A 45 3.31 13.35 -28.60
C VAL A 45 2.18 14.32 -28.92
N TRP A 46 1.07 13.78 -29.42
CA TRP A 46 -0.02 14.56 -29.99
C TRP A 46 -1.08 14.87 -28.94
N HIS A 47 -1.58 16.10 -28.95
CA HIS A 47 -2.64 16.52 -28.03
C HIS A 47 -3.89 15.63 -28.14
N ASN A 48 -4.26 15.22 -29.35
CA ASN A 48 -5.45 14.41 -29.64
C ASN A 48 -5.34 12.94 -29.18
N ASP A 49 -4.21 12.53 -28.59
CA ASP A 49 -4.05 11.24 -27.94
C ASP A 49 -4.49 11.24 -26.46
N PHE A 50 -4.81 12.42 -25.91
CA PHE A 50 -5.29 12.59 -24.54
C PHE A 50 -6.79 12.89 -24.53
N GLU A 51 -7.49 12.39 -23.52
CA GLU A 51 -8.92 12.68 -23.30
C GLU A 51 -9.15 14.13 -22.86
N ASP A 52 -8.17 14.71 -22.17
CA ASP A 52 -8.21 16.09 -21.69
C ASP A 52 -6.88 16.83 -21.86
N GLN A 53 -6.95 18.16 -21.91
CA GLN A 53 -5.79 19.04 -22.02
C GLN A 53 -4.84 18.92 -20.81
N ARG A 54 -5.39 18.54 -19.64
CA ARG A 54 -4.61 18.42 -18.40
C ARG A 54 -3.64 17.24 -18.46
N GLY A 55 -4.04 16.11 -19.04
CA GLY A 55 -3.17 14.95 -19.26
C GLY A 55 -1.99 15.29 -20.15
N PHE A 56 -2.26 15.96 -21.27
CA PHE A 56 -1.24 16.42 -22.21
C PHE A 56 -0.23 17.38 -21.56
N GLU A 57 -0.71 18.40 -20.84
CA GLU A 57 0.16 19.37 -20.17
C GLU A 57 0.96 18.73 -19.02
N ARG A 58 0.37 17.77 -18.28
CA ARG A 58 1.10 17.02 -17.24
C ARG A 58 2.26 16.21 -17.83
N GLU A 59 2.06 15.55 -18.97
CA GLU A 59 3.13 14.80 -19.63
C GLU A 59 4.25 15.72 -20.11
N PHE A 60 3.86 16.88 -20.65
CA PHE A 60 4.80 17.91 -21.07
C PHE A 60 5.61 18.49 -19.90
N GLU A 61 4.99 18.78 -18.76
CA GLU A 61 5.71 19.20 -17.55
C GLU A 61 6.69 18.13 -17.06
N GLY A 62 6.35 16.86 -17.22
CA GLY A 62 7.22 15.73 -16.91
C GLY A 62 8.52 15.77 -17.71
N ILE A 63 8.43 15.92 -19.03
CA ILE A 63 9.62 16.00 -19.89
C ILE A 63 10.46 17.25 -19.61
N LEU A 64 9.84 18.39 -19.26
CA LEU A 64 10.57 19.60 -18.88
C LEU A 64 11.37 19.43 -17.58
N LYS A 65 10.87 18.66 -16.62
CA LYS A 65 11.62 18.34 -15.38
C LYS A 65 12.71 17.30 -15.62
N TYR A 66 12.51 16.41 -16.59
CA TYR A 66 13.48 15.38 -16.92
C TYR A 66 14.65 15.92 -17.76
N GLU A 67 14.41 16.84 -18.68
CA GLU A 67 15.42 17.36 -19.61
C GLU A 67 16.72 17.82 -18.91
N PRO A 68 16.70 18.62 -17.82
CA PRO A 68 17.90 19.12 -17.18
C PRO A 68 18.78 18.01 -16.60
N ILE A 69 18.15 16.97 -16.05
CA ILE A 69 18.85 15.85 -15.38
C ILE A 69 19.18 14.69 -16.33
N SER A 70 18.58 14.68 -17.53
CA SER A 70 18.73 13.57 -18.49
C SER A 70 20.18 13.33 -18.89
N ARG A 71 21.03 14.36 -18.83
CA ARG A 71 22.46 14.32 -19.21
C ARG A 71 23.41 14.15 -18.02
N ASP A 72 22.88 14.15 -16.79
CA ASP A 72 23.69 14.06 -15.56
C ASP A 72 24.06 12.61 -15.20
N HIS A 73 23.47 11.63 -15.86
CA HIS A 73 23.70 10.21 -15.58
C HIS A 73 23.85 9.35 -16.84
N PRO A 74 24.89 8.48 -16.94
CA PRO A 74 25.16 7.70 -18.15
C PRO A 74 24.11 6.64 -18.48
N GLY A 75 23.32 6.20 -17.50
CA GLY A 75 22.22 5.23 -17.69
C GLY A 75 20.88 5.87 -18.08
N LEU A 76 20.87 7.17 -18.38
CA LEU A 76 19.69 7.92 -18.83
C LEU A 76 19.86 8.31 -20.30
N VAL A 77 18.78 8.24 -21.08
CA VAL A 77 18.77 8.73 -22.46
C VAL A 77 18.81 10.25 -22.45
N HIS A 78 19.80 10.80 -23.14
CA HIS A 78 19.98 12.24 -23.23
C HIS A 78 18.87 12.86 -24.05
N ILE A 79 18.08 13.74 -23.42
CA ILE A 79 17.21 14.67 -24.14
C ILE A 79 18.09 15.83 -24.57
N LEU A 80 17.98 16.24 -25.83
CA LEU A 80 18.83 17.27 -26.44
C LEU A 80 18.06 18.57 -26.64
N HIS A 81 16.77 18.45 -26.93
CA HIS A 81 15.88 19.57 -27.18
C HIS A 81 14.44 19.16 -26.90
N VAL A 82 13.63 20.09 -26.41
CA VAL A 82 12.18 19.93 -26.21
C VAL A 82 11.50 21.13 -26.87
N GLY A 83 10.45 20.87 -27.64
CA GLY A 83 9.71 21.91 -28.35
C GLY A 83 8.23 21.58 -28.48
N ARG A 84 7.48 22.57 -28.97
CA ARG A 84 6.07 22.45 -29.39
C ARG A 84 5.96 22.82 -30.85
N ALA A 85 5.05 22.16 -31.55
CA ALA A 85 4.76 22.42 -32.95
C ALA A 85 3.30 22.05 -33.25
N GLU A 86 2.85 22.42 -34.43
CA GLU A 86 1.53 22.05 -34.94
C GLU A 86 1.66 21.72 -36.44
N VAL A 87 0.89 20.74 -36.89
CA VAL A 87 0.75 20.38 -38.31
C VAL A 87 -0.73 20.17 -38.56
N GLU A 88 -1.27 20.79 -39.62
CA GLU A 88 -2.70 20.68 -39.97
C GLU A 88 -3.64 21.02 -38.80
N GLU A 89 -3.32 22.07 -38.02
CA GLU A 89 -4.06 22.51 -36.82
C GLU A 89 -4.06 21.49 -35.66
N GLU A 90 -3.28 20.41 -35.74
CA GLU A 90 -3.09 19.48 -34.64
C GLU A 90 -1.83 19.82 -33.82
N PRO A 91 -1.97 20.29 -32.57
CA PRO A 91 -0.82 20.60 -31.73
C PRO A 91 -0.19 19.33 -31.17
N PHE A 92 1.14 19.35 -31.09
CA PHE A 92 1.94 18.30 -30.46
C PHE A 92 3.16 18.92 -29.78
N TYR A 93 3.70 18.21 -28.79
CA TYR A 93 5.04 18.49 -28.31
C TYR A 93 5.99 17.41 -28.80
N TYR A 94 7.26 17.76 -28.90
CA TYR A 94 8.30 16.83 -29.31
C TYR A 94 9.55 17.01 -28.49
N TYR A 95 10.36 15.95 -28.44
CA TYR A 95 11.70 16.03 -27.90
C TYR A 95 12.67 15.22 -28.74
N VAL A 96 13.84 15.83 -28.96
CA VAL A 96 14.97 15.26 -29.69
C VAL A 96 15.89 14.60 -28.69
N MET A 97 16.29 13.36 -28.95
CA MET A 97 17.17 12.58 -28.09
C MET A 97 18.28 11.91 -28.88
N GLU A 98 19.28 11.39 -28.19
CA GLU A 98 20.29 10.53 -28.80
C GLU A 98 19.66 9.30 -29.45
N LEU A 99 20.30 8.80 -30.51
CA LEU A 99 19.85 7.61 -31.23
C LEU A 99 20.48 6.37 -30.61
N GLY A 100 19.70 5.30 -30.47
CA GLY A 100 20.18 3.99 -30.04
C GLY A 100 21.14 3.36 -31.03
N ASP A 101 21.89 2.38 -30.54
CA ASP A 101 22.61 1.43 -31.38
C ASP A 101 21.58 0.66 -32.24
N ASP A 102 21.99 0.28 -33.44
CA ASP A 102 21.25 -0.61 -34.33
C ASP A 102 21.33 -2.07 -33.85
N VAL A 103 20.22 -2.80 -33.99
CA VAL A 103 20.14 -4.21 -33.60
C VAL A 103 21.08 -5.11 -34.42
N ALA A 104 21.30 -4.82 -35.71
CA ALA A 104 22.08 -5.66 -36.60
C ALA A 104 23.56 -5.22 -36.69
N THR A 105 23.81 -3.91 -36.65
CA THR A 105 25.10 -3.29 -36.99
C THR A 105 25.70 -2.49 -35.82
N SER A 106 25.03 -2.47 -34.66
CA SER A 106 25.44 -1.71 -33.49
C SER A 106 25.62 -0.22 -33.80
N ARG A 107 26.84 0.28 -33.94
CA ARG A 107 27.07 1.72 -34.11
C ARG A 107 27.03 2.19 -35.57
N ASP A 108 27.04 1.27 -36.53
CA ASP A 108 27.09 1.59 -37.96
C ASP A 108 25.68 1.73 -38.55
N ILE A 109 25.06 2.90 -38.33
CA ILE A 109 23.64 3.10 -38.59
C ILE A 109 23.37 3.34 -40.08
N ASN A 110 22.64 2.42 -40.72
CA ASN A 110 21.97 2.64 -42.01
C ASN A 110 20.55 3.19 -41.76
N PRO A 111 20.24 4.46 -42.12
CA PRO A 111 18.92 5.06 -41.85
C PRO A 111 17.73 4.30 -42.42
N VAL A 112 17.94 3.57 -43.53
CA VAL A 112 16.88 2.82 -44.22
C VAL A 112 16.49 1.58 -43.44
N GLU A 113 17.48 0.85 -42.93
CA GLU A 113 17.30 -0.47 -42.29
C GLU A 113 17.32 -0.42 -40.76
N TYR A 114 17.68 0.74 -40.19
CA TYR A 114 17.89 0.90 -38.75
C TYR A 114 16.72 0.38 -37.89
N GLU A 115 17.05 -0.45 -36.91
CA GLU A 115 16.12 -0.85 -35.86
C GLU A 115 16.81 -0.67 -34.49
N PRO A 116 16.18 0.01 -33.53
CA PRO A 116 16.81 0.27 -32.25
C PRO A 116 17.09 -1.05 -31.49
N ARG A 117 18.35 -1.24 -31.08
CA ARG A 117 18.74 -2.29 -30.16
C ARG A 117 18.20 -2.00 -28.77
N THR A 118 17.35 -2.89 -28.28
CA THR A 118 16.75 -2.83 -26.95
C THR A 118 17.09 -4.08 -26.14
N LEU A 119 16.89 -4.04 -24.83
CA LEU A 119 17.01 -5.25 -24.03
C LEU A 119 16.00 -6.32 -24.48
N ARG A 120 14.82 -5.92 -24.97
CA ARG A 120 13.84 -6.85 -25.56
C ARG A 120 14.39 -7.55 -26.82
N SER A 121 15.13 -6.85 -27.70
CA SER A 121 15.73 -7.48 -28.88
C SER A 121 16.84 -8.46 -28.49
N ASP A 122 17.69 -8.09 -27.54
CA ASP A 122 18.77 -8.97 -27.03
C ASP A 122 18.19 -10.25 -26.40
N MET A 123 17.10 -10.12 -25.63
CA MET A 123 16.41 -11.29 -25.06
C MET A 123 15.74 -12.17 -26.12
N LYS A 124 15.20 -11.57 -27.18
CA LYS A 124 14.61 -12.31 -28.31
C LYS A 124 15.69 -13.11 -29.04
N GLU A 125 16.87 -12.53 -29.23
CA GLU A 125 18.03 -13.21 -29.82
C GLU A 125 18.51 -14.39 -28.97
N ALA A 126 18.39 -14.29 -27.64
CA ALA A 126 18.71 -15.37 -26.71
C ALA A 126 17.74 -16.57 -26.75
N ARG A 127 16.60 -16.45 -27.46
CA ARG A 127 15.62 -17.54 -27.73
C ARG A 127 15.15 -18.28 -26.46
N GLY A 128 14.75 -17.52 -25.44
CA GLY A 128 14.25 -18.08 -24.17
C GLY A 128 15.35 -18.57 -23.23
N LYS A 129 16.63 -18.42 -23.59
CA LYS A 129 17.74 -18.58 -22.66
C LYS A 129 17.98 -17.28 -21.90
N GLY A 130 18.37 -17.38 -20.64
CA GLY A 130 18.86 -16.24 -19.88
C GLY A 130 20.14 -15.66 -20.49
N LEU A 131 20.30 -14.34 -20.37
CA LEU A 131 21.53 -13.63 -20.69
C LEU A 131 22.64 -14.00 -19.70
N ALA A 132 23.89 -13.65 -20.03
CA ALA A 132 25.01 -13.91 -19.13
C ALA A 132 24.81 -13.16 -17.80
N VAL A 133 25.12 -13.84 -16.70
CA VAL A 133 24.93 -13.29 -15.33
C VAL A 133 25.68 -11.97 -15.14
N GLU A 134 26.87 -11.88 -15.72
CA GLU A 134 27.70 -10.69 -15.72
C GLU A 134 27.01 -9.51 -16.44
N ASP A 135 26.35 -9.76 -17.57
CA ASP A 135 25.60 -8.74 -18.31
C ASP A 135 24.36 -8.32 -17.53
N CYS A 136 23.66 -9.26 -16.89
CA CYS A 136 22.53 -8.97 -16.01
C CYS A 136 22.92 -8.07 -14.84
N ILE A 137 24.05 -8.35 -14.18
CA ILE A 137 24.53 -7.56 -13.05
C ILE A 137 24.96 -6.17 -13.52
N THR A 138 25.72 -6.07 -14.61
CA THR A 138 26.27 -4.80 -15.12
C THR A 138 25.14 -3.88 -15.60
N CYS A 139 24.22 -4.42 -16.40
CA CYS A 139 23.03 -3.72 -16.88
C CYS A 139 22.14 -3.31 -15.69
N GLY A 140 21.82 -4.26 -14.80
CA GLY A 140 21.00 -3.99 -13.61
C GLY A 140 21.57 -2.90 -12.71
N ARG A 141 22.89 -2.88 -12.48
CA ARG A 141 23.55 -1.84 -11.69
C ARG A 141 23.39 -0.47 -12.35
N THR A 142 23.70 -0.38 -13.64
CA THR A 142 23.60 0.87 -14.41
C THR A 142 22.18 1.44 -14.37
N LEU A 143 21.16 0.58 -14.54
CA LEU A 143 19.75 0.98 -14.49
C LEU A 143 19.30 1.35 -13.08
N ALA A 144 19.78 0.65 -12.04
CA ALA A 144 19.48 0.99 -10.66
C ALA A 144 20.08 2.34 -10.25
N GLU A 145 21.32 2.64 -10.67
CA GLU A 145 21.95 3.95 -10.48
C GLU A 145 21.18 5.06 -11.22
N ALA A 146 20.70 4.79 -12.44
CA ALA A 146 19.88 5.72 -13.20
C ALA A 146 18.52 5.99 -12.54
N LEU A 147 17.85 4.95 -12.03
CA LEU A 147 16.62 5.09 -11.25
C LEU A 147 16.86 5.87 -9.96
N GLN A 148 17.96 5.61 -9.25
CA GLN A 148 18.33 6.39 -8.07
C GLN A 148 18.44 7.88 -8.40
N HIS A 149 19.13 8.21 -9.49
CA HIS A 149 19.30 9.60 -9.92
C HIS A 149 17.96 10.29 -10.24
N LEU A 150 17.05 9.60 -10.96
CA LEU A 150 15.68 10.08 -11.19
C LEU A 150 14.93 10.32 -9.86
N HIS A 151 15.03 9.34 -8.97
CA HIS A 151 14.34 9.31 -7.68
C HIS A 151 14.78 10.43 -6.74
N GLU A 152 16.06 10.77 -6.72
CA GLU A 152 16.62 11.88 -5.93
C GLU A 152 16.13 13.24 -6.43
N ASN A 153 15.83 13.36 -7.72
CA ASN A 153 15.24 14.55 -8.34
C ASN A 153 13.70 14.59 -8.28
N GLY A 154 13.07 13.73 -7.47
CA GLY A 154 11.61 13.74 -7.26
C GLY A 154 10.79 13.15 -8.42
N LEU A 155 11.45 12.49 -9.37
CA LEU A 155 10.83 11.85 -10.53
C LEU A 155 10.76 10.32 -10.33
N ALA A 156 9.84 9.67 -11.03
CA ALA A 156 9.72 8.21 -11.11
C ALA A 156 9.45 7.82 -12.56
N HIS A 157 10.04 6.74 -13.06
CA HIS A 157 9.98 6.34 -14.46
C HIS A 157 8.61 5.77 -14.86
N ARG A 158 7.99 4.97 -13.98
CA ARG A 158 6.65 4.38 -14.09
C ARG A 158 6.42 3.28 -15.13
N ASP A 159 7.37 3.04 -16.04
CA ASP A 159 7.23 2.01 -17.08
C ASP A 159 8.59 1.37 -17.42
N VAL A 160 9.29 0.94 -16.38
CA VAL A 160 10.55 0.19 -16.55
C VAL A 160 10.24 -1.19 -17.11
N LYS A 161 10.67 -1.45 -18.35
CA LYS A 161 10.48 -2.72 -19.06
C LYS A 161 11.57 -2.92 -20.13
N PRO A 162 11.79 -4.13 -20.67
CA PRO A 162 12.90 -4.39 -21.59
C PRO A 162 12.85 -3.61 -22.91
N SER A 163 11.68 -3.20 -23.40
CA SER A 163 11.57 -2.36 -24.60
C SER A 163 11.98 -0.89 -24.36
N ASN A 164 12.00 -0.46 -23.09
CA ASN A 164 12.38 0.89 -22.67
C ASN A 164 13.82 0.94 -22.18
N VAL A 165 14.57 -0.15 -22.30
CA VAL A 165 16.02 -0.19 -22.08
C VAL A 165 16.67 -0.27 -23.45
N ILE A 166 17.30 0.82 -23.89
CA ILE A 166 18.02 0.88 -25.17
C ILE A 166 19.53 0.81 -24.92
N PHE A 167 20.29 0.49 -25.96
CA PHE A 167 21.75 0.57 -25.90
C PHE A 167 22.23 1.78 -26.70
N VAL A 168 23.14 2.55 -26.12
CA VAL A 168 23.86 3.63 -26.82
C VAL A 168 25.34 3.44 -26.53
N ASP A 169 26.14 3.31 -27.58
CA ASP A 169 27.56 2.98 -27.48
C ASP A 169 27.81 1.69 -26.66
N GLY A 170 26.89 0.72 -26.73
CA GLY A 170 26.93 -0.53 -25.99
C GLY A 170 26.56 -0.42 -24.52
N LYS A 171 26.09 0.74 -24.05
CA LYS A 171 25.67 0.96 -22.66
C LYS A 171 24.17 0.99 -22.54
N ALA A 172 23.63 0.26 -21.57
CA ALA A 172 22.20 0.26 -21.28
C ALA A 172 21.75 1.61 -20.73
N LYS A 173 20.66 2.15 -21.29
CA LYS A 173 20.04 3.41 -20.91
C LYS A 173 18.53 3.27 -20.80
N LEU A 174 17.92 3.92 -19.80
CA LEU A 174 16.48 4.05 -19.68
C LEU A 174 15.97 5.08 -20.70
N ALA A 175 15.02 4.65 -21.52
CA ALA A 175 14.33 5.42 -22.55
C ALA A 175 12.82 5.47 -22.27
N ASP A 176 12.09 6.19 -23.12
CA ASP A 176 10.63 6.32 -23.03
C ASP A 176 10.13 6.84 -21.67
N ILE A 177 10.71 7.98 -21.30
CA ILE A 177 10.55 8.64 -20.01
C ILE A 177 9.29 9.53 -19.99
N GLY A 178 8.48 9.45 -21.06
CA GLY A 178 7.21 10.18 -21.21
C GLY A 178 6.15 9.83 -20.17
N LEU A 179 6.42 8.90 -19.23
CA LEU A 179 5.54 8.59 -18.11
C LEU A 179 6.04 9.17 -16.79
N VAL A 180 7.09 9.99 -16.81
CA VAL A 180 7.60 10.66 -15.63
C VAL A 180 6.61 11.73 -15.17
N ALA A 181 5.89 11.42 -14.11
CA ALA A 181 5.10 12.38 -13.36
C ALA A 181 5.64 12.52 -11.93
N LEU A 182 5.30 13.64 -11.27
CA LEU A 182 5.69 13.92 -9.89
C LEU A 182 5.29 12.77 -8.95
N ARG A 183 6.16 12.40 -8.02
CA ARG A 183 5.86 11.38 -6.99
C ARG A 183 4.51 11.64 -6.32
N GLY A 184 3.67 10.61 -6.22
CA GLY A 184 2.35 10.67 -5.55
C GLY A 184 1.15 10.89 -6.47
N GLN A 185 1.33 11.11 -7.77
CA GLN A 185 0.23 11.25 -8.72
C GLN A 185 -0.23 9.88 -9.25
N GLN A 186 -1.46 9.47 -8.93
CA GLN A 186 -2.08 8.22 -9.38
C GLN A 186 -2.63 8.33 -10.80
N THR A 187 -1.76 8.13 -11.80
CA THR A 187 -2.19 7.74 -13.14
C THR A 187 -1.83 6.27 -13.33
N PHE A 188 -2.81 5.41 -13.63
CA PHE A 188 -2.59 3.98 -13.82
C PHE A 188 -1.91 3.77 -15.18
N VAL A 189 -0.60 4.03 -15.23
CA VAL A 189 0.22 3.77 -16.40
C VAL A 189 1.33 2.79 -16.01
N GLY A 190 1.36 1.66 -16.70
CA GLY A 190 2.37 0.62 -16.52
C GLY A 190 2.02 -0.63 -17.31
N THR A 191 3.05 -1.36 -17.73
CA THR A 191 2.87 -2.60 -18.50
C THR A 191 2.56 -3.79 -17.57
N GLU A 192 1.53 -4.57 -17.89
CA GLU A 192 1.11 -5.74 -17.11
C GLU A 192 2.29 -6.68 -16.80
N GLY A 193 2.35 -7.14 -15.55
CA GLY A 193 3.40 -8.01 -15.03
C GLY A 193 4.69 -7.31 -14.58
N PHE A 194 4.91 -6.05 -14.97
CA PHE A 194 6.00 -5.20 -14.44
C PHE A 194 5.53 -4.31 -13.28
N VAL A 195 4.24 -4.01 -13.19
CA VAL A 195 3.63 -3.20 -12.12
C VAL A 195 3.55 -4.02 -10.83
N PRO A 196 3.97 -3.47 -9.68
CA PRO A 196 3.85 -4.18 -8.40
C PRO A 196 2.40 -4.24 -7.89
N PRO A 197 2.08 -5.13 -6.93
CA PRO A 197 0.73 -5.25 -6.37
C PRO A 197 0.18 -3.97 -5.74
N GLU A 198 1.04 -3.10 -5.23
CA GLU A 198 0.66 -1.80 -4.66
C GLU A 198 0.35 -0.71 -5.70
N GLY A 199 0.49 -1.01 -7.00
CA GLY A 199 0.23 -0.08 -8.10
C GLY A 199 1.49 0.69 -8.59
N PRO A 200 1.38 1.36 -9.75
CA PRO A 200 2.49 2.09 -10.35
C PRO A 200 2.72 3.46 -9.70
N GLY A 201 3.72 4.20 -10.17
CA GLY A 201 3.87 5.64 -9.86
C GLY A 201 4.70 6.00 -8.63
N SER A 202 5.24 5.03 -7.91
CA SER A 202 6.20 5.26 -6.81
C SER A 202 7.64 4.88 -7.19
N ALA A 203 8.61 5.47 -6.50
CA ALA A 203 10.02 5.09 -6.66
C ALA A 203 10.27 3.61 -6.36
N GLN A 204 9.54 3.04 -5.38
CA GLN A 204 9.62 1.62 -5.07
C GLN A 204 9.03 0.75 -6.19
N ALA A 205 8.03 1.24 -6.91
CA ALA A 205 7.45 0.53 -8.04
C ALA A 205 8.47 0.36 -9.18
N ASP A 206 9.24 1.40 -9.51
CA ASP A 206 10.31 1.30 -10.53
C ASP A 206 11.36 0.24 -10.15
N VAL A 207 11.69 0.13 -8.86
CA VAL A 207 12.64 -0.87 -8.35
C VAL A 207 12.06 -2.28 -8.51
N TYR A 208 10.77 -2.47 -8.24
CA TYR A 208 10.08 -3.75 -8.47
C TYR A 208 10.09 -4.12 -9.96
N SER A 209 9.75 -3.16 -10.84
CA SER A 209 9.74 -3.35 -12.29
C SER A 209 11.13 -3.71 -12.81
N LEU A 210 12.20 -3.06 -12.31
CA LEU A 210 13.58 -3.46 -12.62
C LEU A 210 13.91 -4.87 -12.12
N GLY A 211 13.37 -5.28 -10.96
CA GLY A 211 13.48 -6.66 -10.48
C GLY A 211 12.87 -7.68 -11.45
N LYS A 212 11.71 -7.36 -12.04
CA LYS A 212 11.08 -8.18 -13.08
C LYS A 212 11.89 -8.19 -14.38
N VAL A 213 12.48 -7.07 -14.78
CA VAL A 213 13.42 -7.02 -15.91
C VAL A 213 14.62 -7.94 -15.66
N LEU A 214 15.24 -7.87 -14.48
CA LEU A 214 16.35 -8.74 -14.09
C LEU A 214 15.98 -10.22 -14.06
N TYR A 215 14.74 -10.54 -13.67
CA TYR A 215 14.21 -11.89 -13.75
C TYR A 215 14.16 -12.39 -15.19
N GLU A 216 13.50 -11.67 -16.11
CA GLU A 216 13.42 -12.10 -17.50
C GLU A 216 14.81 -12.21 -18.14
N MET A 217 15.73 -11.29 -17.80
CA MET A 217 17.13 -11.35 -18.25
C MET A 217 17.86 -12.60 -17.74
N ALA A 218 17.76 -12.92 -16.45
CA ALA A 218 18.57 -13.97 -15.83
C ALA A 218 18.02 -15.38 -16.07
N THR A 219 16.72 -15.52 -16.35
CA THR A 219 16.05 -16.81 -16.52
C THR A 219 15.66 -17.09 -17.97
N GLY A 220 15.41 -16.05 -18.77
CA GLY A 220 14.77 -16.19 -20.09
C GLY A 220 13.27 -16.49 -20.04
N LYS A 221 12.67 -16.57 -18.84
CA LYS A 221 11.22 -16.77 -18.62
C LYS A 221 10.44 -15.45 -18.67
N ASP A 222 9.13 -15.53 -18.84
CA ASP A 222 8.27 -14.34 -18.79
C ASP A 222 8.10 -13.84 -17.35
N ARG A 223 8.06 -12.53 -17.14
CA ARG A 223 7.88 -11.90 -15.82
C ARG A 223 6.69 -12.42 -15.00
N LEU A 224 5.66 -12.96 -15.65
CA LEU A 224 4.49 -13.55 -15.01
C LEU A 224 4.79 -14.91 -14.37
N ASP A 225 5.82 -15.62 -14.85
CA ASP A 225 6.24 -16.93 -14.33
C ASP A 225 7.10 -16.81 -13.05
N PHE A 226 7.46 -15.60 -12.63
CA PHE A 226 8.20 -15.41 -11.38
C PHE A 226 7.42 -16.01 -10.19
N PRO A 227 8.07 -16.79 -9.28
CA PRO A 227 9.52 -16.95 -9.12
C PRO A 227 10.09 -18.25 -9.71
N GLU A 228 9.49 -18.81 -10.76
CA GLU A 228 9.98 -20.07 -11.34
C GLU A 228 11.42 -19.98 -11.85
N LEU A 229 12.16 -21.08 -11.77
CA LEU A 229 13.53 -21.19 -12.26
C LEU A 229 13.54 -21.80 -13.67
N PRO A 230 14.57 -21.53 -14.51
CA PRO A 230 14.74 -22.22 -15.78
C PRO A 230 15.11 -23.69 -15.56
N GLU A 231 14.79 -24.55 -16.54
CA GLU A 231 15.10 -25.99 -16.48
C GLU A 231 16.61 -26.26 -16.45
N GLU A 232 17.38 -25.47 -17.21
CA GLU A 232 18.84 -25.54 -17.26
C GLU A 232 19.46 -24.36 -16.52
N LEU A 233 20.30 -24.67 -15.52
CA LEU A 233 21.04 -23.66 -14.73
C LEU A 233 22.51 -23.59 -15.17
N PRO A 234 23.17 -22.42 -15.06
CA PRO A 234 24.60 -22.30 -15.33
C PRO A 234 25.41 -23.20 -14.40
N GLU A 235 26.52 -23.76 -14.86
CA GLU A 235 27.36 -24.65 -14.05
C GLU A 235 28.53 -23.91 -13.34
N GLY A 236 29.13 -24.58 -12.35
CA GLY A 236 30.39 -24.15 -11.72
C GLY A 236 30.33 -22.80 -10.99
N VAL A 237 31.31 -21.92 -11.25
CA VAL A 237 31.42 -20.60 -10.59
C VAL A 237 30.27 -19.67 -10.99
N LYS A 238 29.73 -19.81 -12.21
CA LYS A 238 28.60 -19.03 -12.71
C LYS A 238 27.32 -19.32 -11.92
N LEU A 239 27.12 -20.56 -11.47
CA LEU A 239 25.97 -20.93 -10.63
C LEU A 239 25.91 -20.13 -9.32
N LYS A 240 27.06 -19.90 -8.67
CA LYS A 240 27.11 -19.17 -7.39
C LYS A 240 26.68 -17.72 -7.58
N ARG A 241 27.17 -17.06 -8.63
CA ARG A 241 26.77 -15.69 -8.99
C ARG A 241 25.31 -15.62 -9.39
N TRP A 242 24.84 -16.58 -10.21
CA TRP A 242 23.44 -16.67 -10.63
C TRP A 242 22.51 -16.80 -9.42
N ARG A 243 22.83 -17.69 -8.46
CA ARG A 243 22.04 -17.85 -7.22
C ARG A 243 22.00 -16.58 -6.38
N ALA A 244 23.13 -15.87 -6.30
CA ALA A 244 23.20 -14.62 -5.56
C ALA A 244 22.35 -13.52 -6.22
N LEU A 245 22.38 -13.42 -7.56
CA LEU A 245 21.51 -12.54 -8.34
C LEU A 245 20.03 -12.92 -8.16
N ASN A 246 19.69 -14.21 -8.25
CA ASN A 246 18.32 -14.69 -8.05
C ASN A 246 17.80 -14.35 -6.64
N SER A 247 18.64 -14.46 -5.61
CA SER A 247 18.26 -14.02 -4.25
C SER A 247 17.97 -12.52 -4.16
N VAL A 248 18.70 -11.69 -4.91
CA VAL A 248 18.45 -10.25 -4.98
C VAL A 248 17.11 -9.99 -5.69
N ILE A 249 16.86 -10.67 -6.81
CA ILE A 249 15.59 -10.60 -7.56
C ILE A 249 14.41 -10.96 -6.65
N CYS A 250 14.47 -12.07 -5.91
CA CYS A 250 13.42 -12.47 -4.97
C CYS A 250 13.15 -11.42 -3.88
N ASP A 251 14.19 -10.76 -3.37
CA ASP A 251 14.05 -9.75 -2.32
C ASP A 251 13.40 -8.44 -2.80
N ILE A 252 13.54 -8.14 -4.09
CA ILE A 252 12.95 -6.97 -4.76
C ILE A 252 11.50 -7.29 -5.17
N CYS A 253 11.28 -8.45 -5.75
CA CYS A 253 9.99 -8.86 -6.31
C CYS A 253 9.04 -9.53 -5.28
N GLU A 254 9.38 -9.47 -3.99
CA GLU A 254 8.49 -9.92 -2.90
C GLU A 254 7.14 -9.16 -2.96
N PRO A 255 6.02 -9.87 -3.21
CA PRO A 255 4.71 -9.23 -3.38
C PRO A 255 4.24 -8.50 -2.12
N ARG A 256 4.60 -8.99 -0.92
CA ARG A 256 4.23 -8.34 0.33
C ARG A 256 5.22 -7.23 0.64
N ILE A 257 4.79 -5.96 0.51
CA ILE A 257 5.65 -4.80 0.83
C ILE A 257 6.35 -4.94 2.18
N SER A 258 5.65 -5.44 3.21
CA SER A 258 6.20 -5.63 4.56
C SER A 258 7.41 -6.57 4.61
N ARG A 259 7.53 -7.54 3.69
CA ARG A 259 8.64 -8.50 3.60
C ARG A 259 9.70 -8.11 2.57
N ARG A 260 9.43 -7.15 1.68
CA ARG A 260 10.36 -6.69 0.65
C ARG A 260 11.59 -6.03 1.28
N LYS A 261 12.77 -6.62 1.06
CA LYS A 261 14.03 -6.18 1.70
C LYS A 261 14.71 -5.04 0.95
N ILE A 262 14.57 -5.00 -0.37
CA ILE A 262 15.14 -3.97 -1.23
C ILE A 262 13.99 -3.14 -1.80
N ARG A 263 13.91 -1.87 -1.41
CA ARG A 263 12.82 -0.96 -1.81
C ARG A 263 13.29 0.31 -2.51
N ARG A 264 14.58 0.67 -2.38
CA ARG A 264 15.16 1.86 -2.99
C ARG A 264 16.17 1.46 -4.05
N ALA A 265 16.25 2.26 -5.11
CA ALA A 265 17.18 2.02 -6.22
C ALA A 265 18.66 2.04 -5.76
N ALA A 266 19.00 2.89 -4.78
CA ALA A 266 20.33 2.92 -4.17
C ALA A 266 20.71 1.59 -3.47
N ASP A 267 19.76 0.97 -2.76
CA ASP A 267 20.00 -0.30 -2.08
C ASP A 267 20.23 -1.42 -3.11
N LEU A 268 19.47 -1.40 -4.22
CA LEU A 268 19.63 -2.32 -5.33
C LEU A 268 20.99 -2.15 -6.03
N GLY A 269 21.36 -0.92 -6.40
CA GLY A 269 22.64 -0.61 -7.05
C GLY A 269 23.82 -1.09 -6.21
N HIS A 270 23.77 -0.88 -4.89
CA HIS A 270 24.79 -1.35 -3.97
C HIS A 270 24.88 -2.89 -3.87
N GLU A 271 23.74 -3.60 -3.87
CA GLU A 271 23.74 -5.06 -3.90
C GLU A 271 24.31 -5.61 -5.21
N LEU A 272 23.95 -5.03 -6.36
CA LEU A 272 24.48 -5.45 -7.66
C LEU A 272 25.97 -5.12 -7.80
N TYR A 273 26.42 -3.97 -7.30
CA TYR A 273 27.84 -3.64 -7.22
C TYR A 273 28.63 -4.65 -6.39
N ARG A 274 28.09 -5.12 -5.25
CA ARG A 274 28.73 -6.19 -4.45
C ARG A 274 28.87 -7.49 -5.25
N LEU A 275 27.82 -7.88 -6.00
CA LEU A 275 27.85 -9.07 -6.85
C LEU A 275 28.88 -8.96 -7.97
N GLU A 276 29.00 -7.78 -8.60
CA GLU A 276 30.01 -7.47 -9.61
C GLU A 276 31.43 -7.65 -9.06
N GLN A 277 31.67 -7.19 -7.82
CA GLN A 277 32.94 -7.38 -7.09
C GLN A 277 33.15 -8.82 -6.56
N GLY A 278 32.24 -9.77 -6.85
CA GLY A 278 32.32 -11.15 -6.39
C GLY A 278 32.08 -11.35 -4.89
N ARG A 279 31.51 -10.36 -4.20
CA ARG A 279 31.23 -10.41 -2.76
C ARG A 279 29.84 -11.01 -2.53
N SER A 280 29.76 -12.09 -1.77
CA SER A 280 28.47 -12.63 -1.31
C SER A 280 27.93 -11.82 -0.13
N ARG A 281 26.60 -11.81 0.06
CA ARG A 281 25.98 -11.24 1.25
C ARG A 281 26.57 -11.87 2.52
N PRO A 282 26.81 -11.08 3.58
CA PRO A 282 27.16 -11.66 4.87
C PRO A 282 26.01 -12.57 5.30
N PHE A 283 26.28 -13.86 5.38
CA PHE A 283 25.33 -14.84 5.88
C PHE A 283 25.06 -14.49 7.35
N LYS A 284 24.01 -13.72 7.63
CA LYS A 284 23.46 -13.65 8.99
C LYS A 284 22.89 -15.04 9.26
N ARG A 285 23.70 -15.94 9.82
CA ARG A 285 23.19 -17.06 10.60
C ARG A 285 22.19 -16.43 11.57
N ARG A 286 20.89 -16.67 11.37
CA ARG A 286 19.97 -16.64 12.50
C ARG A 286 20.44 -17.75 13.43
N ILE A 287 21.36 -17.42 14.34
CA ILE A 287 21.52 -18.14 15.59
C ILE A 287 20.30 -17.75 16.42
N GLY A 288 19.13 -18.24 16.01
CA GLY A 288 17.91 -18.17 16.78
C GLY A 288 17.80 -19.48 17.53
N LEU A 289 18.07 -19.43 18.84
CA LEU A 289 17.63 -20.40 19.84
C LEU A 289 17.82 -21.91 19.52
N MET A 290 19.04 -22.31 19.18
CA MET A 290 19.46 -23.73 19.19
C MET A 290 20.80 -23.88 19.92
N SER A 291 21.07 -23.00 20.89
CA SER A 291 22.24 -23.04 21.77
C SER A 291 21.89 -23.20 23.26
N GLY A 292 20.59 -23.23 23.60
CA GLY A 292 20.11 -23.50 24.97
C GLY A 292 19.83 -24.98 25.27
N VAL A 293 19.61 -25.81 24.24
CA VAL A 293 19.20 -27.22 24.44
C VAL A 293 20.40 -28.18 24.45
N LEU A 294 21.51 -27.84 23.78
CA LEU A 294 22.73 -28.66 23.80
C LEU A 294 23.62 -28.42 25.03
N ALA A 295 23.42 -27.33 25.78
CA ALA A 295 24.10 -27.09 27.06
C ALA A 295 23.39 -27.76 28.25
N ALA A 296 22.11 -28.14 28.10
CA ALA A 296 21.34 -28.84 29.12
C ALA A 296 21.46 -30.37 29.05
N CYS A 297 21.84 -30.93 27.89
CA CYS A 297 22.03 -32.38 27.74
C CYS A 297 23.45 -32.88 28.06
N ALA A 298 24.43 -31.99 28.27
CA ALA A 298 25.82 -32.36 28.59
C ALA A 298 26.14 -32.37 30.09
N ALA A 299 25.19 -32.03 30.97
CA ALA A 299 25.44 -31.89 32.42
C ALA A 299 24.88 -33.03 33.30
N VAL A 300 24.29 -34.10 32.73
CA VAL A 300 23.65 -35.17 33.54
C VAL A 300 24.24 -36.58 33.32
N VAL A 301 25.20 -36.78 32.40
CA VAL A 301 25.78 -38.12 32.14
C VAL A 301 27.14 -38.34 32.84
N GLY A 302 27.56 -37.41 33.70
CA GLY A 302 28.94 -37.32 34.19
C GLY A 302 29.21 -37.68 35.63
N LEU A 303 28.36 -38.40 36.38
CA LEU A 303 28.71 -38.86 37.73
C LEU A 303 27.76 -39.95 38.23
N GLY A 304 28.22 -41.20 38.25
CA GLY A 304 27.42 -42.28 38.83
C GLY A 304 27.89 -43.71 38.56
N GLN A 305 29.19 -43.96 38.36
CA GLN A 305 29.74 -45.30 38.51
C GLN A 305 30.74 -45.30 39.66
N MET A 306 30.28 -45.65 40.85
CA MET A 306 31.04 -46.48 41.79
C MET A 306 30.19 -46.90 43.01
N ILE A 307 30.29 -48.20 43.32
CA ILE A 307 30.00 -48.87 44.60
C ILE A 307 28.58 -49.46 44.80
N GLY A 308 28.46 -50.70 44.32
CA GLY A 308 27.90 -51.91 44.94
C GLY A 308 26.90 -51.86 46.11
N LEU A 309 25.79 -52.60 45.94
CA LEU A 309 25.40 -53.78 46.74
C LEU A 309 24.13 -54.45 46.13
N LYS A 310 24.11 -55.78 46.05
CA LYS A 310 22.93 -56.64 45.72
C LYS A 310 22.14 -56.95 47.02
N PRO A 311 21.04 -57.75 47.00
CA PRO A 311 19.72 -57.55 46.38
C PRO A 311 18.57 -57.79 47.39
N ILE A 312 17.36 -57.25 47.21
CA ILE A 312 16.15 -57.78 47.88
C ILE A 312 14.96 -57.77 46.91
N GLN A 313 14.33 -58.94 46.76
CA GLN A 313 13.08 -59.19 46.05
C GLN A 313 11.90 -58.49 46.72
N MET A 314 10.98 -57.91 45.94
CA MET A 314 9.53 -58.11 46.14
C MET A 314 8.81 -57.88 44.81
N ALA A 315 7.87 -58.78 44.54
CA ALA A 315 6.97 -58.73 43.39
C ALA A 315 5.95 -57.60 43.55
N SER A 316 5.63 -56.92 42.44
CA SER A 316 4.28 -56.43 42.21
C SER A 316 3.99 -56.43 40.73
N GLU A 317 3.05 -57.28 40.33
CA GLU A 317 2.34 -57.16 39.06
C GLU A 317 1.66 -55.78 39.01
N SER A 318 2.08 -54.95 38.06
CA SER A 318 1.22 -53.95 37.43
C SER A 318 1.74 -53.68 36.03
N GLY A 319 1.27 -54.49 35.09
CA GLY A 319 1.46 -54.21 33.67
C GLY A 319 0.83 -52.87 33.34
N SER A 320 1.66 -51.86 33.11
CA SER A 320 1.26 -50.68 32.34
C SER A 320 1.41 -51.07 30.88
N LEU A 321 0.26 -51.32 30.24
CA LEU A 321 0.17 -51.40 28.79
C LEU A 321 0.62 -50.04 28.23
N GLU A 322 1.74 -50.01 27.53
CA GLU A 322 1.99 -48.92 26.58
C GLU A 322 0.79 -48.88 25.61
N PRO A 323 0.17 -47.70 25.38
CA PRO A 323 -0.89 -47.62 24.38
C PRO A 323 -0.32 -48.07 23.02
N PRO A 324 -1.10 -48.80 22.21
CA PRO A 324 -0.65 -49.20 20.89
C PRO A 324 -0.18 -47.96 20.11
N PRO A 325 0.85 -48.08 19.26
CA PRO A 325 1.31 -46.96 18.44
C PRO A 325 0.12 -46.39 17.67
N LEU A 326 -0.06 -45.07 17.75
CA LEU A 326 -1.11 -44.37 17.01
C LEU A 326 -0.98 -44.73 15.54
N GLN A 327 -2.04 -45.32 14.98
CA GLN A 327 -2.05 -45.73 13.59
C GLN A 327 -2.07 -44.48 12.72
N MET A 328 -0.99 -44.23 12.00
CA MET A 328 -0.88 -43.08 11.09
C MET A 328 -1.72 -43.36 9.83
N ARG A 329 -2.53 -42.39 9.43
CA ARG A 329 -3.35 -42.42 8.23
C ARG A 329 -2.90 -41.32 7.29
N SER A 330 -2.66 -41.69 6.04
CA SER A 330 -2.32 -40.76 4.97
C SER A 330 -3.58 -39.98 4.58
N VAL A 331 -3.57 -38.67 4.83
CA VAL A 331 -4.65 -37.71 4.55
C VAL A 331 -4.35 -36.90 3.30
N THR A 332 -5.27 -36.93 2.34
CA THR A 332 -5.28 -36.04 1.16
C THR A 332 -6.33 -34.96 1.35
N ILE A 333 -5.97 -33.70 1.14
CA ILE A 333 -6.89 -32.55 1.20
C ILE A 333 -7.27 -32.14 -0.23
N LEU A 334 -8.58 -32.09 -0.48
CA LEU A 334 -9.15 -31.69 -1.77
C LEU A 334 -9.89 -30.35 -1.66
N SER A 335 -10.19 -29.72 -2.79
CA SER A 335 -11.15 -28.62 -2.88
C SER A 335 -11.85 -28.66 -4.23
N ASP A 336 -13.00 -28.00 -4.31
CA ASP A 336 -13.74 -27.81 -5.54
C ASP A 336 -14.03 -26.31 -5.75
N PRO A 337 -13.40 -25.62 -6.73
CA PRO A 337 -12.41 -26.15 -7.69
C PRO A 337 -11.03 -26.45 -7.06
N PRO A 338 -10.17 -27.26 -7.72
CA PRO A 338 -8.81 -27.55 -7.25
C PRO A 338 -7.87 -26.34 -7.39
N GLY A 339 -6.70 -26.41 -6.76
CA GLY A 339 -5.67 -25.35 -6.79
C GLY A 339 -5.73 -24.36 -5.62
N ALA A 340 -6.56 -24.63 -4.61
CA ALA A 340 -6.65 -23.81 -3.41
C ALA A 340 -5.38 -23.97 -2.55
N THR A 341 -4.84 -22.86 -2.06
CA THR A 341 -3.74 -22.87 -1.09
C THR A 341 -4.27 -23.34 0.27
N VAL A 342 -3.64 -24.37 0.82
CA VAL A 342 -3.96 -24.94 2.13
C VAL A 342 -3.08 -24.31 3.20
N TYR A 343 -3.69 -23.76 4.23
CA TYR A 343 -3.03 -23.22 5.42
C TYR A 343 -3.28 -24.13 6.63
N SER A 344 -2.25 -24.35 7.45
CA SER A 344 -2.41 -24.98 8.77
C SER A 344 -3.19 -24.09 9.73
N GLU A 345 -3.60 -24.64 10.88
CA GLU A 345 -4.19 -23.89 11.99
C GLU A 345 -3.30 -22.71 12.45
N ASP A 346 -1.97 -22.90 12.41
CA ASP A 346 -0.98 -21.86 12.75
C ASP A 346 -0.74 -20.83 11.62
N GLY A 347 -1.42 -20.98 10.49
CA GLY A 347 -1.32 -20.09 9.33
C GLY A 347 -0.10 -20.33 8.43
N GLU A 348 0.57 -21.49 8.55
CA GLU A 348 1.65 -21.90 7.65
C GLU A 348 1.09 -22.47 6.34
N ILE A 349 1.78 -22.25 5.23
CA ILE A 349 1.35 -22.78 3.93
C ILE A 349 1.78 -24.24 3.83
N LEU A 350 0.82 -25.14 3.68
CA LEU A 350 1.04 -26.58 3.54
C LEU A 350 1.21 -26.98 2.06
N GLY A 351 0.53 -26.32 1.13
CA GLY A 351 0.64 -26.55 -0.32
C GLY A 351 -0.62 -26.15 -1.08
N LEU A 352 -0.87 -26.78 -2.24
CA LEU A 352 -2.04 -26.56 -3.10
C LEU A 352 -2.92 -27.81 -3.14
N THR A 353 -4.24 -27.68 -3.32
CA THR A 353 -5.14 -28.82 -3.54
C THR A 353 -5.08 -29.34 -4.99
N PRO A 354 -5.12 -30.67 -5.22
CA PRO A 354 -5.01 -31.75 -4.24
C PRO A 354 -3.66 -31.72 -3.53
N LEU A 355 -3.68 -31.67 -2.20
CA LEU A 355 -2.45 -31.61 -1.42
C LEU A 355 -1.85 -33.01 -1.32
N ASP A 356 -0.53 -33.11 -1.50
CA ASP A 356 0.18 -34.37 -1.36
C ASP A 356 -0.16 -35.05 -0.02
N PRO A 357 -0.31 -36.39 0.02
CA PRO A 357 -0.79 -37.05 1.22
C PRO A 357 0.15 -36.85 2.41
N MET A 358 -0.43 -36.51 3.57
CA MET A 358 0.29 -36.30 4.83
C MET A 358 -0.20 -37.25 5.91
N ASP A 359 0.72 -37.76 6.72
CA ASP A 359 0.37 -38.73 7.77
C ASP A 359 -0.11 -38.05 9.05
N TYR A 360 -1.32 -38.39 9.48
CA TYR A 360 -1.90 -37.95 10.75
C TYR A 360 -2.34 -39.13 11.63
N PRO A 361 -2.28 -39.01 12.98
CA PRO A 361 -2.84 -40.02 13.87
C PRO A 361 -4.35 -40.22 13.65
N GLU A 362 -4.78 -41.47 13.54
CA GLU A 362 -6.20 -41.82 13.50
C GLU A 362 -6.96 -41.24 14.71
N GLY A 363 -8.12 -40.62 14.45
CA GLY A 363 -8.95 -39.98 15.47
C GLY A 363 -8.51 -38.56 15.88
N SER A 364 -7.44 -38.01 15.30
CA SER A 364 -7.08 -36.59 15.49
C SER A 364 -8.00 -35.65 14.68
N ASN A 365 -8.16 -34.41 15.15
CA ASN A 365 -8.87 -33.37 14.40
C ASN A 365 -7.86 -32.55 13.61
N LEU A 366 -8.10 -32.44 12.30
CA LEU A 366 -7.30 -31.65 11.38
C LEU A 366 -8.05 -30.35 11.05
N THR A 367 -7.47 -29.23 11.45
CA THR A 367 -7.97 -27.89 11.09
C THR A 367 -7.08 -27.27 10.03
N PHE A 368 -7.68 -26.82 8.92
CA PHE A 368 -6.98 -26.13 7.85
C PHE A 368 -7.86 -25.06 7.21
N THR A 369 -7.24 -24.05 6.60
CA THR A 369 -7.93 -23.02 5.83
C THR A 369 -7.58 -23.13 4.35
N LEU A 370 -8.60 -23.21 3.50
CA LEU A 370 -8.46 -23.13 2.05
C LEU A 370 -8.57 -21.68 1.60
N ARG A 371 -7.66 -21.24 0.73
CA ARG A 371 -7.77 -19.95 0.02
C ARG A 371 -7.53 -20.14 -1.46
N LEU A 372 -8.47 -19.70 -2.27
CA LEU A 372 -8.34 -19.63 -3.71
C LEU A 372 -8.73 -18.22 -4.17
N LYS A 373 -8.02 -17.69 -5.15
CA LYS A 373 -8.30 -16.36 -5.69
C LYS A 373 -9.72 -16.35 -6.26
N GLY A 374 -10.53 -15.37 -5.87
CA GLY A 374 -11.93 -15.27 -6.29
C GLY A 374 -12.88 -16.16 -5.50
N TYR A 375 -12.45 -16.72 -4.36
CA TYR A 375 -13.29 -17.52 -3.47
C TYR A 375 -13.14 -17.10 -2.00
N ARG A 376 -14.18 -17.31 -1.18
CA ARG A 376 -14.12 -17.05 0.26
C ARG A 376 -13.12 -17.99 0.93
N PRO A 377 -12.24 -17.49 1.82
CA PRO A 377 -11.45 -18.35 2.68
C PRO A 377 -12.37 -19.24 3.53
N GLN A 378 -12.10 -20.54 3.56
CA GLN A 378 -12.92 -21.49 4.30
C GLN A 378 -12.06 -22.31 5.25
N THR A 379 -12.38 -22.23 6.54
CA THR A 379 -11.73 -23.05 7.57
C THR A 379 -12.55 -24.31 7.80
N VAL A 380 -11.89 -25.45 7.74
CA VAL A 380 -12.47 -26.79 7.85
C VAL A 380 -11.81 -27.49 9.02
N THR A 381 -12.61 -28.14 9.86
CA THR A 381 -12.14 -29.00 10.94
C THR A 381 -12.77 -30.37 10.77
N GLU A 382 -11.96 -31.38 10.45
CA GLU A 382 -12.41 -32.74 10.16
C GLU A 382 -11.63 -33.77 10.99
N SER A 383 -12.27 -34.87 11.38
CA SER A 383 -11.62 -35.95 12.12
C SER A 383 -11.01 -36.99 11.17
N VAL A 384 -9.77 -37.41 11.43
CA VAL A 384 -9.05 -38.38 10.60
C VAL A 384 -9.68 -39.78 10.75
N SER A 385 -10.38 -40.23 9.70
CA SER A 385 -11.06 -41.54 9.67
C SER A 385 -10.15 -42.70 9.22
N GLU A 386 -10.57 -43.94 9.48
CA GLU A 386 -9.88 -45.18 9.07
C GLU A 386 -9.55 -45.24 7.56
N LYS A 387 -10.29 -44.50 6.71
CA LYS A 387 -10.17 -44.52 5.24
C LYS A 387 -9.16 -43.50 4.69
N GLY A 388 -8.67 -42.55 5.49
CA GLY A 388 -7.60 -41.62 5.11
C GLY A 388 -7.96 -40.50 4.10
N ALA A 389 -9.18 -40.37 3.57
CA ALA A 389 -9.51 -39.24 2.68
C ALA A 389 -10.32 -38.17 3.41
N VAL A 390 -9.90 -36.89 3.34
CA VAL A 390 -10.68 -35.73 3.81
C VAL A 390 -11.09 -34.90 2.59
N ILE A 391 -12.37 -34.93 2.23
CA ILE A 391 -12.91 -34.15 1.12
C ILE A 391 -13.10 -32.72 1.63
N GLY A 392 -12.32 -31.77 1.13
CA GLY A 392 -12.58 -30.36 1.42
C GLY A 392 -13.83 -29.85 0.71
N PRO A 393 -14.39 -28.73 1.19
CA PRO A 393 -15.66 -28.18 0.71
C PRO A 393 -15.56 -27.60 -0.71
N SER A 394 -16.72 -27.47 -1.35
CA SER A 394 -16.86 -26.59 -2.52
C SER A 394 -16.71 -25.15 -2.06
N LEU A 395 -15.74 -24.46 -2.67
CA LEU A 395 -15.42 -23.07 -2.36
C LEU A 395 -16.51 -22.16 -2.93
N VAL A 396 -16.84 -21.13 -2.17
CA VAL A 396 -17.84 -20.13 -2.57
C VAL A 396 -17.15 -19.00 -3.31
N GLU A 397 -17.56 -18.74 -4.55
CA GLU A 397 -17.04 -17.61 -5.33
C GLU A 397 -17.22 -16.30 -4.56
N PHE A 398 -16.16 -15.50 -4.52
CA PHE A 398 -16.09 -14.28 -3.75
C PHE A 398 -15.30 -13.19 -4.45
N ASN A 399 -16.00 -12.12 -4.84
CA ASN A 399 -15.43 -11.01 -5.57
C ASN A 399 -16.06 -9.67 -5.15
N PRO A 400 -15.75 -9.13 -3.97
CA PRO A 400 -16.28 -7.82 -3.57
C PRO A 400 -15.62 -6.67 -4.33
N PRO A 401 -16.35 -5.58 -4.66
CA PRO A 401 -15.80 -4.38 -5.29
C PRO A 401 -14.68 -3.78 -4.44
N ARG A 402 -13.59 -3.38 -5.11
CA ARG A 402 -12.41 -2.77 -4.49
C ARG A 402 -12.19 -1.37 -5.04
N LYS A 403 -11.83 -0.42 -4.18
CA LYS A 403 -11.59 0.97 -4.60
C LYS A 403 -10.63 1.00 -5.80
N LEU A 404 -11.01 1.73 -6.85
CA LEU A 404 -10.23 1.94 -8.07
C LEU A 404 -9.99 0.69 -8.94
N GLU A 405 -10.65 -0.45 -8.65
CA GLU A 405 -10.60 -1.65 -9.49
C GLU A 405 -11.96 -1.87 -10.17
N PRO A 406 -12.02 -2.23 -11.47
CA PRO A 406 -13.27 -2.67 -12.07
C PRO A 406 -13.86 -3.87 -11.33
N TRP A 407 -15.17 -3.87 -11.14
CA TRP A 407 -15.89 -4.93 -10.45
C TRP A 407 -16.85 -5.64 -11.41
N VAL A 408 -17.11 -6.92 -11.16
CA VAL A 408 -18.01 -7.72 -11.98
C VAL A 408 -19.05 -8.33 -11.05
N ASP A 409 -20.33 -8.15 -11.37
CA ASP A 409 -21.42 -8.75 -10.60
C ASP A 409 -21.67 -10.22 -10.98
N VAL A 410 -22.63 -10.84 -10.30
CA VAL A 410 -23.01 -12.25 -10.50
C VAL A 410 -23.47 -12.57 -11.93
N PHE A 411 -23.85 -11.57 -12.73
CA PHE A 411 -24.30 -11.73 -14.11
C PHE A 411 -23.21 -11.40 -15.14
N GLY A 412 -21.98 -11.12 -14.69
CA GLY A 412 -20.89 -10.73 -15.58
C GLY A 412 -20.93 -9.26 -15.99
N THR A 413 -21.84 -8.45 -15.43
CA THR A 413 -21.90 -7.02 -15.72
C THR A 413 -20.66 -6.36 -15.15
N THR A 414 -19.90 -5.67 -16.00
CA THR A 414 -18.71 -4.93 -15.57
C THR A 414 -19.11 -3.54 -15.06
N TYR A 415 -18.58 -3.16 -13.91
CA TYR A 415 -18.74 -1.86 -13.28
C TYR A 415 -17.38 -1.17 -13.25
N GLN A 416 -17.33 0.06 -13.75
CA GLN A 416 -16.14 0.89 -13.73
C GLN A 416 -16.05 1.64 -12.39
N PRO A 417 -14.84 1.73 -11.81
CA PRO A 417 -14.66 2.45 -10.56
C PRO A 417 -14.73 3.95 -10.79
N GLU A 418 -15.49 4.64 -9.94
CA GLU A 418 -15.48 6.08 -9.74
C GLU A 418 -14.81 6.38 -8.38
N GLU A 419 -14.75 7.65 -7.98
CA GLU A 419 -14.08 8.04 -6.72
C GLU A 419 -14.65 7.32 -5.48
N ASP A 420 -15.97 7.14 -5.39
CA ASP A 420 -16.67 6.65 -4.19
C ASP A 420 -17.65 5.49 -4.44
N TYR A 421 -17.84 5.07 -5.70
CA TYR A 421 -18.73 3.98 -6.09
C TYR A 421 -18.24 3.29 -7.37
N HIS A 422 -18.89 2.19 -7.75
CA HIS A 422 -18.70 1.55 -9.05
C HIS A 422 -20.00 1.69 -9.85
N ILE A 423 -19.91 2.03 -11.12
CA ILE A 423 -21.08 2.19 -12.01
C ILE A 423 -21.00 1.22 -13.16
N SER A 424 -22.12 0.54 -13.45
CA SER A 424 -22.23 -0.37 -14.60
C SER A 424 -21.76 0.34 -15.87
N GLN A 425 -20.87 -0.33 -16.61
CA GLN A 425 -20.21 0.19 -17.82
C GLN A 425 -21.21 0.59 -18.90
N TYR A 426 -22.37 -0.07 -18.92
CA TYR A 426 -23.48 0.21 -19.82
C TYR A 426 -24.78 0.29 -19.01
N TYR A 427 -25.84 0.81 -19.63
CA TYR A 427 -27.19 0.69 -19.07
C TYR A 427 -27.58 -0.76 -18.80
N VAL A 428 -28.48 -0.96 -17.83
CA VAL A 428 -29.07 -2.28 -17.59
C VAL A 428 -29.71 -2.81 -18.87
N THR A 429 -29.23 -3.97 -19.32
CA THR A 429 -29.62 -4.57 -20.59
C THR A 429 -30.95 -5.29 -20.48
N ALA A 430 -31.59 -5.54 -21.63
CA ALA A 430 -32.78 -6.38 -21.72
C ALA A 430 -32.54 -7.80 -21.17
N GLU A 431 -31.33 -8.34 -21.34
CA GLU A 431 -30.94 -9.67 -20.83
C GLU A 431 -30.95 -9.70 -19.30
N SER A 432 -30.23 -8.79 -18.64
CA SER A 432 -30.21 -8.72 -17.17
C SER A 432 -31.60 -8.41 -16.59
N TRP A 433 -32.42 -7.65 -17.33
CA TRP A 433 -33.81 -7.38 -16.96
C TRP A 433 -34.68 -8.63 -17.03
N ASP A 434 -34.56 -9.45 -18.08
CA ASP A 434 -35.35 -10.68 -18.24
C ASP A 434 -35.10 -11.66 -17.07
N TYR A 435 -33.85 -11.78 -16.60
CA TYR A 435 -33.52 -12.55 -15.39
C TYR A 435 -34.25 -12.03 -14.14
N PHE A 436 -34.34 -10.71 -13.97
CA PHE A 436 -35.11 -10.11 -12.88
C PHE A 436 -36.62 -10.42 -13.01
N GLN A 437 -37.17 -10.34 -14.21
CA GLN A 437 -38.60 -10.62 -14.47
C GLN A 437 -38.96 -12.08 -14.18
N GLN A 438 -38.12 -13.02 -14.61
CA GLN A 438 -38.31 -14.44 -14.37
C GLN A 438 -38.22 -14.80 -12.88
N SER A 439 -37.30 -14.16 -12.14
CA SER A 439 -37.09 -14.45 -10.71
C SER A 439 -38.12 -13.80 -9.79
N THR A 440 -38.77 -12.71 -10.23
CA THR A 440 -39.75 -11.95 -9.43
C THR A 440 -41.20 -12.11 -9.90
N ASP A 441 -41.44 -12.85 -11.00
CA ASP A 441 -42.74 -12.96 -11.69
C ASP A 441 -43.34 -11.59 -12.06
N THR A 442 -42.48 -10.63 -12.45
CA THR A 442 -42.89 -9.27 -12.82
C THR A 442 -42.80 -9.03 -14.32
N LYS A 443 -43.84 -8.45 -14.92
CA LYS A 443 -43.88 -8.07 -16.35
C LYS A 443 -43.92 -6.55 -16.52
N THR A 444 -42.82 -5.88 -16.16
CA THR A 444 -42.64 -4.42 -16.22
C THR A 444 -41.42 -4.03 -17.07
N GLY A 445 -41.19 -2.72 -17.25
CA GLY A 445 -40.12 -2.20 -18.13
C GLY A 445 -40.49 -2.17 -19.61
N VAL A 446 -39.81 -1.31 -20.37
CA VAL A 446 -39.93 -1.23 -21.84
C VAL A 446 -38.53 -1.35 -22.44
N ILE A 447 -38.33 -2.29 -23.38
CA ILE A 447 -37.02 -2.47 -24.03
C ILE A 447 -36.90 -1.50 -25.21
N GLN A 448 -35.73 -0.87 -25.34
CA GLN A 448 -35.38 -0.02 -26.48
C GLN A 448 -33.90 -0.19 -26.83
N THR A 449 -33.57 -0.15 -28.11
CA THR A 449 -32.18 -0.09 -28.56
C THR A 449 -31.63 1.33 -28.42
N LEU A 450 -30.52 1.48 -27.71
CA LEU A 450 -29.77 2.74 -27.59
C LEU A 450 -28.32 2.54 -28.04
N VAL A 451 -27.72 3.60 -28.59
CA VAL A 451 -26.29 3.65 -28.91
C VAL A 451 -25.55 4.28 -27.74
N GLU A 452 -24.68 3.53 -27.08
CA GLU A 452 -23.80 4.02 -26.00
C GLU A 452 -22.34 3.84 -26.45
N ASN A 453 -21.57 4.94 -26.50
CA ASN A 453 -20.17 4.94 -26.95
C ASN A 453 -19.92 4.27 -28.33
N GLY A 454 -20.90 4.36 -29.23
CA GLY A 454 -20.83 3.76 -30.58
C GLY A 454 -21.25 2.29 -30.66
N ILE A 455 -21.74 1.70 -29.58
CA ILE A 455 -22.25 0.33 -29.51
C ILE A 455 -23.77 0.36 -29.34
N GLU A 456 -24.51 -0.33 -30.21
CA GLU A 456 -25.95 -0.52 -30.09
C GLU A 456 -26.26 -1.65 -29.11
N SER A 457 -27.04 -1.34 -28.07
CA SER A 457 -27.44 -2.28 -27.02
C SER A 457 -28.95 -2.19 -26.76
N GLU A 458 -29.60 -3.33 -26.53
CA GLU A 458 -30.99 -3.36 -26.06
C GLU A 458 -31.02 -3.11 -24.55
N VAL A 459 -31.60 -1.97 -24.16
CA VAL A 459 -31.64 -1.50 -22.77
C VAL A 459 -33.08 -1.44 -22.27
N VAL A 460 -33.25 -1.52 -20.96
CA VAL A 460 -34.56 -1.40 -20.33
C VAL A 460 -34.84 0.01 -19.83
N LEU A 461 -36.06 0.49 -20.08
CA LEU A 461 -36.60 1.75 -19.59
C LEU A 461 -37.60 1.50 -18.47
N VAL A 462 -37.35 2.11 -17.32
CA VAL A 462 -38.11 1.88 -16.08
C VAL A 462 -38.37 3.16 -15.32
N ASN A 463 -39.39 3.15 -14.47
CA ASN A 463 -39.60 4.22 -13.51
C ASN A 463 -38.71 4.04 -12.26
N GLU A 464 -38.70 5.05 -11.39
CA GLU A 464 -37.86 5.04 -10.18
C GLU A 464 -38.14 3.86 -9.23
N ARG A 465 -39.40 3.42 -9.14
CA ARG A 465 -39.78 2.28 -8.29
C ARG A 465 -39.24 0.98 -8.86
N GLU A 466 -39.44 0.76 -10.16
CA GLU A 466 -38.96 -0.41 -10.88
C GLU A 466 -37.42 -0.51 -10.84
N ALA A 467 -36.70 0.60 -11.04
CA ALA A 467 -35.24 0.62 -10.91
C ALA A 467 -34.77 0.27 -9.49
N ARG A 468 -35.49 0.75 -8.46
CA ARG A 468 -35.22 0.43 -7.06
C ARG A 468 -35.42 -1.06 -6.75
N ASP A 469 -36.51 -1.63 -7.26
CA ASP A 469 -36.83 -3.03 -7.05
C ASP A 469 -35.76 -3.93 -7.70
N TYR A 470 -35.28 -3.57 -8.89
CA TYR A 470 -34.18 -4.26 -9.58
C TYR A 470 -32.87 -4.23 -8.79
N VAL A 471 -32.39 -3.06 -8.37
CA VAL A 471 -31.10 -2.98 -7.65
C VAL A 471 -31.15 -3.64 -6.28
N LYS A 472 -32.33 -3.65 -5.62
CA LYS A 472 -32.53 -4.40 -4.38
C LYS A 472 -32.44 -5.90 -4.62
N TRP A 473 -33.09 -6.40 -5.67
CA TRP A 473 -32.98 -7.80 -6.06
C TRP A 473 -31.53 -8.18 -6.41
N LEU A 474 -30.85 -7.35 -7.21
CA LEU A 474 -29.45 -7.57 -7.58
C LEU A 474 -28.53 -7.55 -6.36
N GLU A 475 -28.83 -6.72 -5.36
CA GLU A 475 -28.12 -6.68 -4.08
C GLU A 475 -28.24 -7.99 -3.31
N GLU A 476 -29.43 -8.61 -3.34
CA GLU A 476 -29.68 -9.92 -2.74
C GLU A 476 -28.94 -11.04 -3.51
N GLN A 477 -28.89 -10.97 -4.85
CA GLN A 477 -28.15 -11.95 -5.66
C GLN A 477 -26.63 -11.88 -5.45
N CYS A 478 -26.09 -10.66 -5.31
CA CYS A 478 -24.68 -10.45 -5.08
C CYS A 478 -24.28 -10.62 -3.61
N ARG A 479 -25.24 -10.76 -2.69
CA ARG A 479 -24.96 -10.97 -1.27
C ARG A 479 -24.23 -12.31 -1.09
N ASP A 480 -23.32 -12.33 -0.13
CA ASP A 480 -22.50 -13.50 0.24
C ASP A 480 -21.47 -13.96 -0.82
N THR A 481 -21.59 -13.53 -2.07
CA THR A 481 -20.66 -13.84 -3.17
C THR A 481 -19.91 -12.60 -3.66
N HIS A 482 -20.59 -11.58 -4.16
CA HIS A 482 -19.94 -10.45 -4.84
C HIS A 482 -20.00 -9.14 -4.03
N LEU A 483 -20.58 -9.15 -2.82
CA LEU A 483 -20.64 -8.00 -1.93
C LEU A 483 -20.24 -8.37 -0.51
N GLU A 484 -19.47 -7.49 0.12
CA GLU A 484 -19.25 -7.47 1.56
C GLU A 484 -20.47 -6.91 2.31
N GLU A 485 -20.55 -7.15 3.63
CA GLU A 485 -21.62 -6.59 4.49
C GLU A 485 -21.74 -5.08 4.35
N ASP A 486 -20.64 -4.44 3.95
CA ASP A 486 -20.52 -3.01 3.82
C ASP A 486 -20.78 -2.44 2.40
N GLN A 487 -21.34 -3.23 1.50
CA GLN A 487 -21.57 -2.78 0.13
C GLN A 487 -23.04 -2.96 -0.24
N TRP A 488 -23.60 -2.00 -0.98
CA TRP A 488 -25.00 -2.01 -1.39
C TRP A 488 -25.17 -1.44 -2.80
N LEU A 489 -26.29 -1.79 -3.43
CA LEU A 489 -26.61 -1.30 -4.76
C LEU A 489 -27.64 -0.17 -4.73
N GLU A 490 -27.46 0.77 -5.65
CA GLU A 490 -28.35 1.87 -5.96
C GLU A 490 -28.52 2.00 -7.48
N PHE A 491 -29.47 2.82 -7.92
CA PHE A 491 -29.69 3.09 -9.34
C PHE A 491 -29.42 4.56 -9.67
N LYS A 492 -28.92 4.82 -10.87
CA LYS A 492 -28.73 6.17 -11.43
C LYS A 492 -29.50 6.27 -12.74
N LEU A 493 -30.66 6.95 -12.72
CA LEU A 493 -31.49 7.18 -13.92
C LEU A 493 -30.83 8.20 -14.85
N ASP A 494 -30.70 7.90 -16.14
CA ASP A 494 -30.37 8.90 -17.13
C ASP A 494 -31.64 9.52 -17.73
N ARG A 495 -31.95 10.73 -17.28
CA ARG A 495 -33.09 11.52 -17.76
C ARG A 495 -32.81 12.28 -19.07
N ARG A 496 -31.55 12.35 -19.51
CA ARG A 496 -31.11 13.12 -20.68
C ARG A 496 -31.06 12.31 -21.96
N ALA A 497 -30.90 10.99 -21.90
CA ALA A 497 -30.87 10.08 -23.06
C ALA A 497 -32.02 10.26 -24.08
N PHE A 498 -33.15 10.87 -23.69
CA PHE A 498 -34.30 11.12 -24.58
C PHE A 498 -34.38 12.51 -25.21
N LEU A 499 -33.41 13.38 -24.98
CA LEU A 499 -33.50 14.78 -25.43
C LEU A 499 -33.13 14.98 -26.92
N GLY A 500 -32.68 13.94 -27.63
CA GLY A 500 -32.29 14.03 -29.03
C GLY A 500 -32.94 12.96 -29.93
N GLY A 501 -34.04 13.32 -30.58
CA GLY A 501 -34.51 12.65 -31.82
C GLY A 501 -35.46 11.46 -31.66
N GLY A 502 -36.68 11.59 -32.19
CA GLY A 502 -37.50 10.44 -32.62
C GLY A 502 -38.53 9.87 -31.65
N SER A 503 -39.74 10.44 -31.69
CA SER A 503 -41.05 9.76 -31.59
C SER A 503 -41.24 8.53 -30.68
N SER A 504 -41.54 8.76 -29.40
CA SER A 504 -42.56 8.00 -28.67
C SER A 504 -43.10 8.84 -27.50
N GLU A 505 -44.40 9.10 -27.47
CA GLU A 505 -45.10 9.82 -26.38
C GLU A 505 -45.19 9.00 -25.09
N GLU A 506 -44.95 7.68 -25.19
CA GLU A 506 -45.23 6.70 -24.15
C GLU A 506 -44.19 6.69 -23.01
N PRO A 507 -42.87 6.78 -23.27
CA PRO A 507 -41.86 6.93 -22.21
C PRO A 507 -42.00 8.20 -21.38
N LYS A 508 -42.33 9.32 -22.05
CA LYS A 508 -42.51 10.64 -21.39
C LYS A 508 -43.73 10.67 -20.48
N LYS A 509 -44.82 9.98 -20.85
CA LYS A 509 -46.03 9.85 -20.01
C LYS A 509 -45.81 8.93 -18.82
N ARG A 510 -45.08 7.83 -18.98
CA ARG A 510 -44.82 6.85 -17.92
C ARG A 510 -43.63 7.20 -17.02
N ARG A 511 -42.86 8.27 -17.35
CA ARG A 511 -41.64 8.70 -16.65
C ARG A 511 -40.63 7.56 -16.51
N ILE A 512 -40.43 6.84 -17.61
CA ILE A 512 -39.49 5.72 -17.68
C ILE A 512 -38.19 6.16 -18.35
N HIS A 513 -37.06 5.70 -17.82
CA HIS A 513 -35.72 6.07 -18.25
C HIS A 513 -34.78 4.87 -18.22
N PRO A 514 -33.72 4.82 -19.06
CA PRO A 514 -32.63 3.89 -18.83
C PRO A 514 -31.89 4.30 -17.56
N PHE A 515 -31.22 3.33 -16.95
CA PHE A 515 -30.49 3.54 -15.71
C PHE A 515 -29.26 2.66 -15.64
N HIS A 516 -28.29 3.12 -14.85
CA HIS A 516 -27.15 2.32 -14.45
C HIS A 516 -27.41 1.73 -13.06
N ALA A 517 -27.00 0.48 -12.87
CA ALA A 517 -26.76 -0.06 -11.54
C ALA A 517 -25.45 0.53 -11.00
N VAL A 518 -25.44 0.89 -9.72
CA VAL A 518 -24.32 1.50 -9.01
C VAL A 518 -24.09 0.71 -7.73
N VAL A 519 -22.83 0.35 -7.44
CA VAL A 519 -22.45 -0.26 -6.16
C VAL A 519 -21.65 0.73 -5.34
N ARG A 520 -22.15 1.05 -4.15
CA ARG A 520 -21.45 1.92 -3.22
C ARG A 520 -20.59 1.11 -2.27
N THR A 521 -19.32 1.51 -2.16
CA THR A 521 -18.32 0.89 -1.29
C THR A 521 -18.01 1.73 -0.06
N THR A 522 -18.38 3.01 -0.07
CA THR A 522 -18.16 3.92 1.06
C THR A 522 -19.31 4.91 1.09
N ALA A 523 -20.01 5.01 2.21
CA ALA A 523 -20.87 6.18 2.44
C ALA A 523 -20.02 7.24 3.13
N TYR A 524 -20.17 8.51 2.76
CA TYR A 524 -19.51 9.58 3.48
C TYR A 524 -20.47 10.70 3.85
N ALA A 525 -20.11 11.40 4.91
CA ALA A 525 -20.64 12.70 5.25
C ALA A 525 -19.46 13.61 5.57
N TYR A 526 -19.62 14.92 5.43
CA TYR A 526 -18.55 15.84 5.80
C TYR A 526 -18.86 16.46 7.16
N LEU A 527 -17.93 16.30 8.10
CA LEU A 527 -18.04 16.85 9.44
C LEU A 527 -17.22 18.15 9.51
N ARG A 528 -17.91 19.23 9.89
CA ARG A 528 -17.26 20.50 10.27
C ARG A 528 -17.30 20.64 11.78
N LEU A 529 -16.13 20.79 12.38
CA LEU A 529 -16.00 20.90 13.83
C LEU A 529 -14.89 21.86 14.23
N THR A 530 -15.21 22.78 15.13
CA THR A 530 -14.24 23.65 15.81
C THR A 530 -14.31 23.43 17.31
N SER A 531 -13.19 23.59 18.01
CA SER A 531 -13.18 23.52 19.48
C SER A 531 -12.56 24.74 20.12
N LYS A 532 -12.96 24.98 21.38
CA LYS A 532 -12.41 26.02 22.25
C LYS A 532 -11.84 25.35 23.51
N PRO A 533 -10.51 25.31 23.72
CA PRO A 533 -9.46 25.75 22.79
C PRO A 533 -9.31 24.81 21.57
N ALA A 534 -8.64 25.29 20.52
CA ALA A 534 -8.36 24.55 19.29
C ALA A 534 -7.23 23.51 19.48
N GLY A 535 -7.04 22.63 18.49
CA GLY A 535 -6.02 21.57 18.50
C GLY A 535 -6.49 20.27 19.16
N ALA A 536 -7.80 20.10 19.36
CA ALA A 536 -8.36 18.90 19.96
C ALA A 536 -8.49 17.78 18.92
N GLU A 537 -8.07 16.57 19.28
CA GLU A 537 -8.25 15.35 18.46
C GLU A 537 -9.74 15.01 18.37
N VAL A 538 -10.21 14.67 17.16
CA VAL A 538 -11.60 14.31 16.91
C VAL A 538 -11.70 12.87 16.45
N TYR A 539 -12.60 12.12 17.08
CA TYR A 539 -12.90 10.74 16.72
C TYR A 539 -14.40 10.56 16.47
N VAL A 540 -14.74 9.71 15.51
CA VAL A 540 -16.09 9.18 15.34
C VAL A 540 -16.08 7.70 15.66
N GLN A 541 -16.88 7.30 16.65
CA GLN A 541 -17.01 5.93 17.10
C GLN A 541 -18.37 5.36 16.71
N ARG A 542 -18.40 4.05 16.42
CA ARG A 542 -19.61 3.25 16.26
C ARG A 542 -19.48 1.95 17.04
N THR A 543 -20.58 1.53 17.65
CA THR A 543 -20.73 0.17 18.16
C THR A 543 -21.58 -0.64 17.19
N TYR A 544 -21.05 -1.75 16.67
CA TYR A 544 -21.76 -2.68 15.79
C TYR A 544 -21.46 -4.13 16.20
N LYS A 545 -22.52 -4.95 16.35
CA LYS A 545 -22.42 -6.37 16.80
C LYS A 545 -21.50 -6.57 18.04
N GLY A 546 -21.47 -5.61 18.97
CA GLY A 546 -20.65 -5.66 20.19
C GLY A 546 -19.18 -5.21 20.03
N GLN A 547 -18.74 -4.87 18.83
CA GLN A 547 -17.40 -4.34 18.54
C GLN A 547 -17.44 -2.82 18.37
N ILE A 548 -16.38 -2.13 18.82
CA ILE A 548 -16.22 -0.68 18.71
C ILE A 548 -15.28 -0.37 17.56
N TYR A 549 -15.75 0.45 16.63
CA TYR A 549 -14.99 0.98 15.50
C TYR A 549 -14.77 2.47 15.74
N SER A 550 -13.53 2.94 15.60
CA SER A 550 -13.16 4.34 15.86
C SER A 550 -12.36 4.88 14.68
N GLN A 551 -12.87 5.93 14.04
CA GLN A 551 -12.16 6.70 13.01
C GLN A 551 -11.58 7.97 13.65
N ASN A 552 -10.29 8.24 13.48
CA ASN A 552 -9.69 9.53 13.81
C ASN A 552 -9.84 10.47 12.60
N LEU A 553 -10.33 11.69 12.83
CA LEU A 553 -10.60 12.70 11.81
C LEU A 553 -9.59 13.86 11.82
N GLY A 554 -8.58 13.83 12.69
CA GLY A 554 -7.58 14.87 12.86
C GLY A 554 -7.90 15.85 14.00
N GLN A 555 -7.27 17.02 13.95
CA GLN A 555 -7.34 18.04 15.01
C GLN A 555 -8.22 19.22 14.63
N THR A 556 -8.90 19.82 15.62
CA THR A 556 -9.70 21.02 15.41
C THR A 556 -8.85 22.27 15.15
N PRO A 557 -9.31 23.22 14.30
CA PRO A 557 -10.51 23.14 13.48
C PRO A 557 -10.35 22.06 12.39
N LEU A 558 -11.41 21.26 12.19
CA LEU A 558 -11.45 20.28 11.09
C LEU A 558 -11.62 21.03 9.78
N ILE A 559 -10.51 21.37 9.14
CA ILE A 559 -10.43 22.00 7.81
C ILE A 559 -10.23 20.88 6.79
N GLY A 560 -11.07 20.82 5.75
CA GLY A 560 -10.91 19.85 4.65
C GLY A 560 -9.57 20.03 3.93
N THR A 561 -9.12 19.03 3.19
CA THR A 561 -7.93 19.14 2.34
C THR A 561 -8.12 20.19 1.26
N ASP A 562 -7.14 21.07 1.08
CA ASP A 562 -7.00 22.07 0.00
C ASP A 562 -8.28 22.83 -0.41
N GLY A 563 -8.78 23.69 0.47
CA GLY A 563 -9.73 24.74 0.10
C GLY A 563 -11.19 24.29 -0.07
N GLU A 564 -11.53 23.04 0.25
CA GLU A 564 -12.92 22.62 0.32
C GLU A 564 -13.62 23.16 1.58
N GLU A 565 -14.57 24.08 1.43
CA GLU A 565 -15.46 24.59 2.50
C GLU A 565 -16.37 23.50 3.13
N ARG A 566 -16.21 22.23 2.71
CA ARG A 566 -17.09 21.09 3.02
C ARG A 566 -16.76 20.42 4.35
N GLY A 567 -15.54 20.50 4.87
CA GLY A 567 -15.12 19.84 6.13
C GLY A 567 -14.37 18.52 5.91
N VAL A 568 -14.17 17.73 6.96
CA VAL A 568 -13.44 16.45 6.89
C VAL A 568 -14.40 15.29 6.58
N GLN A 569 -14.02 14.43 5.64
CA GLN A 569 -14.80 13.27 5.23
C GLN A 569 -14.85 12.21 6.35
N VAL A 570 -16.06 11.79 6.71
CA VAL A 570 -16.33 10.70 7.65
C VAL A 570 -16.77 9.49 6.83
N GLU A 571 -16.05 8.38 6.91
CA GLU A 571 -16.38 7.16 6.19
C GLU A 571 -17.36 6.33 7.02
N LEU A 572 -18.60 6.25 6.55
CA LEU A 572 -19.66 5.42 7.11
C LEU A 572 -19.63 4.05 6.42
N ASN A 573 -18.96 3.06 7.02
CA ASN A 573 -19.31 1.66 6.73
C ASN A 573 -20.73 1.39 7.26
N PRO A 574 -21.60 0.55 6.67
CA PRO A 574 -22.78 1.11 6.00
C PRO A 574 -24.09 0.42 6.41
N LYS A 575 -25.19 0.88 5.81
CA LYS A 575 -26.58 0.67 6.27
C LYS A 575 -26.77 0.85 7.79
N GLY A 576 -26.38 2.03 8.28
CA GLY A 576 -27.15 2.78 9.29
C GLY A 576 -27.64 2.06 10.56
N GLN A 577 -26.95 1.04 11.07
CA GLN A 577 -27.32 0.40 12.33
C GLN A 577 -26.18 0.45 13.35
N GLY A 578 -26.27 1.41 14.26
CA GLY A 578 -25.33 1.62 15.35
C GLY A 578 -25.28 3.11 15.68
N ALA A 579 -25.36 3.44 16.96
CA ALA A 579 -25.27 4.83 17.38
C ALA A 579 -23.85 5.34 17.11
N LEU A 580 -23.74 6.37 16.26
CA LEU A 580 -22.47 7.08 16.11
C LEU A 580 -22.26 7.98 17.33
N LYS A 581 -21.03 8.05 17.79
CA LYS A 581 -20.61 8.93 18.87
C LYS A 581 -19.43 9.77 18.40
N LEU A 582 -19.59 11.08 18.48
CA LEU A 582 -18.52 12.05 18.31
C LEU A 582 -17.76 12.16 19.63
N ILE A 583 -16.43 12.05 19.56
CA ILE A 583 -15.52 12.24 20.68
C ILE A 583 -14.53 13.35 20.32
N VAL A 584 -14.32 14.27 21.24
CA VAL A 584 -13.32 15.34 21.11
C VAL A 584 -12.45 15.33 22.36
N GLU A 585 -11.14 15.22 22.15
CA GLU A 585 -10.15 15.04 23.20
C GLU A 585 -9.02 16.06 23.07
N LEU A 586 -8.63 16.66 24.20
CA LEU A 586 -7.46 17.52 24.29
C LEU A 586 -6.78 17.29 25.63
N PRO A 587 -5.44 17.15 25.69
CA PRO A 587 -4.74 16.94 26.96
C PRO A 587 -5.08 18.02 28.00
N ARG A 588 -5.37 17.62 29.24
CA ARG A 588 -5.78 18.49 30.37
C ARG A 588 -7.20 19.08 30.23
N PHE A 589 -8.03 18.53 29.35
CA PHE A 589 -9.45 18.86 29.21
C PHE A 589 -10.28 17.58 29.32
N ARG A 590 -11.50 17.70 29.87
CA ARG A 590 -12.42 16.57 29.97
C ARG A 590 -12.82 16.09 28.58
N ARG A 591 -12.77 14.78 28.36
CA ARG A 591 -13.26 14.11 27.14
C ARG A 591 -14.69 14.52 26.85
N TYR A 592 -14.93 15.11 25.68
CA TYR A 592 -16.27 15.46 25.23
C TYR A 592 -16.83 14.32 24.40
N GLU A 593 -18.05 13.86 24.71
CA GLU A 593 -18.73 12.80 23.97
C GLU A 593 -20.18 13.21 23.66
N ARG A 594 -20.63 13.02 22.42
CA ARG A 594 -22.01 13.28 22.02
C ARG A 594 -22.49 12.28 20.97
N PRO A 595 -23.76 11.84 21.01
CA PRO A 595 -24.38 11.16 19.87
C PRO A 595 -24.27 12.01 18.60
N LEU A 596 -23.89 11.37 17.50
CA LEU A 596 -23.74 11.99 16.19
C LEU A 596 -24.75 11.39 15.22
N THR A 597 -25.38 12.23 14.40
CA THR A 597 -26.27 11.80 13.33
C THR A 597 -25.76 12.40 12.04
N LEU A 598 -25.35 11.56 11.11
CA LEU A 598 -24.85 11.95 9.79
C LEU A 598 -25.79 11.41 8.72
N ARG A 599 -25.98 12.17 7.64
CA ARG A 599 -26.67 11.72 6.43
C ARG A 599 -25.67 11.64 5.29
N MET A 600 -25.86 10.68 4.40
CA MET A 600 -24.98 10.51 3.24
C MET A 600 -24.95 11.78 2.39
N ASP A 601 -23.77 12.12 1.90
CA ASP A 601 -23.46 13.29 1.04
C ASP A 601 -23.82 14.65 1.66
N GLN A 602 -24.13 14.68 2.96
CA GLN A 602 -24.43 15.92 3.67
C GLN A 602 -23.17 16.51 4.31
N VAL A 603 -22.99 17.82 4.13
CA VAL A 603 -22.08 18.63 4.94
C VAL A 603 -22.81 19.04 6.22
N THR A 604 -22.28 18.70 7.40
CA THR A 604 -22.88 19.14 8.66
C THR A 604 -22.79 20.66 8.81
N ASP A 605 -23.74 21.23 9.55
CA ASP A 605 -23.52 22.54 10.15
C ASP A 605 -22.27 22.51 11.03
N GLU A 606 -21.62 23.66 11.19
CA GLU A 606 -20.41 23.75 12.02
C GLU A 606 -20.75 23.38 13.48
N ILE A 607 -20.12 22.32 13.98
CA ILE A 607 -20.22 21.92 15.38
C ILE A 607 -19.14 22.67 16.16
N VAL A 608 -19.56 23.53 17.10
CA VAL A 608 -18.65 24.23 18.00
C VAL A 608 -18.63 23.51 19.36
N VAL A 609 -17.48 22.98 19.75
CA VAL A 609 -17.28 22.27 21.02
C VAL A 609 -16.43 23.10 21.99
N THR A 610 -17.00 23.51 23.12
CA THR A 610 -16.23 24.14 24.19
C THR A 610 -15.75 23.08 25.17
N LEU A 611 -14.44 22.85 25.22
CA LEU A 611 -13.83 21.89 26.12
C LEU A 611 -13.66 22.50 27.50
N GLN A 612 -14.09 21.77 28.52
CA GLN A 612 -13.88 22.16 29.91
C GLN A 612 -12.52 21.65 30.37
N ARG A 613 -11.70 22.55 30.93
CA ARG A 613 -10.41 22.17 31.51
C ARG A 613 -10.65 21.13 32.59
N GLU A 614 -9.86 20.07 32.56
CA GLU A 614 -9.90 19.06 33.59
C GLU A 614 -9.29 19.69 34.85
N ASN A 615 -10.14 20.12 35.77
CA ASN A 615 -9.69 20.47 37.11
C ASN A 615 -9.17 19.19 37.76
N LEU A 616 -7.85 18.99 37.75
CA LEU A 616 -7.17 17.95 38.54
C LEU A 616 -7.44 18.08 40.07
N PHE A 617 -8.15 19.13 40.49
CA PHE A 617 -8.43 19.50 41.88
C PHE A 617 -9.94 19.54 42.23
N ASP A 618 -10.84 19.12 41.34
CA ASP A 618 -12.29 19.01 41.65
C ASP A 618 -12.63 17.82 42.57
N TYR A 619 -11.63 17.04 43.02
CA TYR A 619 -11.80 16.08 44.10
C TYR A 619 -11.34 16.70 45.42
N PRO A 620 -12.14 16.59 46.51
CA PRO A 620 -11.63 16.86 47.84
C PRO A 620 -10.54 15.82 48.13
N ARG A 621 -9.27 16.19 47.98
CA ARG A 621 -8.16 15.36 48.43
C ARG A 621 -7.79 15.76 49.84
N GLU A 622 -7.75 14.77 50.72
CA GLU A 622 -7.02 14.89 51.98
C GLU A 622 -5.56 15.25 51.66
N PRO A 623 -4.90 16.10 52.48
CA PRO A 623 -3.52 16.53 52.24
C PRO A 623 -2.60 15.33 52.03
N LEU A 624 -1.67 15.45 51.06
CA LEU A 624 -0.81 14.34 50.67
C LEU A 624 0.23 14.10 51.76
N GLU A 625 0.17 12.96 52.44
CA GLU A 625 1.03 12.63 53.59
C GLU A 625 2.13 11.65 53.16
N ASN A 626 3.39 11.99 53.43
CA ASN A 626 4.51 11.09 53.17
C ASN A 626 4.67 10.04 54.30
N SER A 627 5.63 9.13 54.16
CA SER A 627 5.89 8.06 55.14
C SER A 627 6.35 8.54 56.52
N LEU A 628 6.68 9.83 56.68
CA LEU A 628 7.02 10.46 57.97
C LEU A 628 5.82 11.17 58.60
N GLY A 629 4.65 11.12 57.97
CA GLY A 629 3.47 11.85 58.40
C GLY A 629 3.47 13.33 58.02
N MET A 630 4.36 13.74 57.11
CA MET A 630 4.44 15.12 56.64
C MET A 630 3.42 15.35 55.52
N GLN A 631 2.50 16.27 55.77
CA GLN A 631 1.42 16.63 54.86
C GLN A 631 1.83 17.77 53.93
N PHE A 632 1.41 17.69 52.68
CA PHE A 632 1.71 18.65 51.63
C PHE A 632 0.44 19.27 51.06
N ILE A 633 0.45 20.59 50.89
CA ILE A 633 -0.65 21.38 50.32
C ILE A 633 -0.16 22.29 49.18
N PRO A 634 -1.04 22.67 48.24
CA PRO A 634 -0.68 23.58 47.16
C PRO A 634 -0.35 24.99 47.68
N VAL A 635 0.73 25.59 47.16
CA VAL A 635 1.18 26.92 47.60
C VAL A 635 0.36 28.05 46.95
N GLN A 636 -0.22 27.83 45.77
CA GLN A 636 -1.12 28.78 45.10
C GLN A 636 -1.95 28.09 44.01
N GLU A 637 -3.17 28.57 43.74
CA GLU A 637 -3.97 28.12 42.59
C GLU A 637 -3.23 28.37 41.27
N GLY A 638 -2.95 27.28 40.54
CA GLY A 638 -2.33 27.32 39.21
C GLY A 638 -0.84 27.00 39.16
N LEU A 639 -0.17 26.80 40.31
CA LEU A 639 1.20 26.28 40.36
C LEU A 639 1.17 24.79 40.72
N GLU A 640 1.89 23.96 39.96
CA GLU A 640 2.13 22.53 40.26
C GLU A 640 3.14 22.35 41.42
N LEU A 641 3.10 23.22 42.43
CA LEU A 641 4.01 23.23 43.57
C LEU A 641 3.25 22.88 44.86
N LEU A 642 3.61 21.75 45.48
CA LEU A 642 3.15 21.38 46.81
C LEU A 642 4.24 21.74 47.83
N ALA A 643 3.86 22.39 48.93
CA ALA A 643 4.74 22.61 50.08
C ALA A 643 4.22 21.86 51.30
N SER A 644 5.14 21.46 52.18
CA SER A 644 4.75 20.90 53.47
C SER A 644 4.02 21.97 54.28
N ILE A 645 2.95 21.59 54.98
CA ILE A 645 2.19 22.53 55.83
C ILE A 645 3.02 23.10 57.00
N TRP A 646 4.13 22.47 57.33
CA TRP A 646 5.05 22.89 58.38
C TRP A 646 6.50 22.73 57.92
N GLU A 647 7.39 23.49 58.53
CA GLU A 647 8.84 23.30 58.39
C GLU A 647 9.27 21.91 58.90
N THR A 648 10.37 21.37 58.37
CA THR A 648 10.87 20.04 58.73
C THR A 648 11.09 19.93 60.23
N ARG A 649 10.41 18.98 60.88
CA ARG A 649 10.49 18.83 62.34
C ARG A 649 11.82 18.17 62.70
N GLN A 650 12.31 18.45 63.92
CA GLN A 650 13.54 17.85 64.41
C GLN A 650 13.50 16.31 64.36
N GLY A 651 12.36 15.70 64.71
CA GLY A 651 12.19 14.24 64.64
C GLY A 651 12.23 13.67 63.22
N ASP A 652 11.76 14.40 62.21
CA ASP A 652 11.82 13.97 60.80
C ASP A 652 13.26 13.99 60.29
N PHE A 653 14.03 15.00 60.72
CA PHE A 653 15.45 15.12 60.43
C PHE A 653 16.28 14.06 61.18
N ASP A 654 15.92 13.75 62.42
CA ASP A 654 16.55 12.67 63.20
C ASP A 654 16.30 11.29 62.56
N ALA A 655 15.08 11.02 62.07
CA ALA A 655 14.75 9.81 61.32
C ALA A 655 15.55 9.70 60.00
N PHE A 656 15.76 10.83 59.32
CA PHE A 656 16.66 10.90 58.17
C PHE A 656 18.12 10.58 58.56
N LEU A 657 18.62 11.13 59.67
CA LEU A 657 19.96 10.83 60.18
C LEU A 657 20.12 9.36 60.58
N GLU A 658 19.09 8.73 61.17
CA GLU A 658 19.08 7.31 61.50
C GLU A 658 19.06 6.39 60.27
N SER A 659 18.47 6.86 59.16
CA SER A 659 18.40 6.12 57.89
C SER A 659 19.73 6.12 57.10
N MET A 660 20.66 7.00 57.47
CA MET A 660 21.97 7.13 56.84
C MET A 660 22.98 6.20 57.55
N ILE A 661 23.46 5.16 56.85
CA ILE A 661 24.29 4.06 57.39
C ILE A 661 25.68 4.49 57.89
N GLU A 662 26.15 5.72 57.61
CA GLU A 662 27.40 6.25 58.17
C GLU A 662 27.16 7.32 59.23
N LYS A 663 27.67 7.05 60.44
CA LYS A 663 27.73 8.00 61.56
C LYS A 663 28.53 9.24 61.16
N ILE A 664 27.84 10.32 60.80
CA ILE A 664 28.43 11.65 60.78
C ILE A 664 28.86 11.99 62.23
N PRO A 665 30.10 12.43 62.49
CA PRO A 665 30.56 12.67 63.84
C PRO A 665 29.76 13.82 64.46
N LEU A 666 29.08 13.56 65.57
CA LEU A 666 28.45 14.62 66.36
C LEU A 666 29.52 15.64 66.79
N PRO A 667 29.33 16.94 66.53
CA PRO A 667 30.17 17.98 67.12
C PRO A 667 30.09 17.88 68.64
N ARG A 668 31.25 17.95 69.30
CA ARG A 668 31.34 17.97 70.76
C ARG A 668 30.48 19.12 71.31
N ARG A 669 29.65 18.81 72.32
CA ARG A 669 29.07 19.81 73.22
C ARG A 669 30.19 20.73 73.71
N VAL A 670 30.10 22.04 73.45
CA VAL A 670 29.74 23.11 74.41
C VAL A 670 29.95 24.44 73.66
N ASP A 671 28.89 25.17 73.30
CA ASP A 671 28.44 26.36 74.03
C ASP A 671 27.13 26.89 73.42
N LYS A 672 26.27 27.40 74.29
CA LYS A 672 24.85 27.67 74.11
C LYS A 672 24.63 29.17 73.98
N SER A 673 24.54 29.69 72.77
CA SER A 673 23.76 30.91 72.56
C SER A 673 23.19 30.98 71.15
N PRO A 674 22.02 31.61 71.01
CA PRO A 674 21.14 31.41 69.88
C PRO A 674 21.53 32.31 68.69
N GLU A 675 21.01 32.02 67.51
CA GLU A 675 21.05 32.85 66.29
C GLU A 675 22.35 33.01 65.43
N ALA A 676 23.60 32.97 65.90
CA ALA A 676 24.54 33.92 65.29
C ALA A 676 25.35 33.62 63.99
N ASN A 677 25.67 32.40 63.52
CA ASN A 677 26.65 32.32 62.40
C ASN A 677 26.46 31.27 61.29
N TYR A 678 25.55 30.31 61.41
CA TYR A 678 25.27 29.42 60.26
C TYR A 678 24.33 30.07 59.23
N ALA A 679 23.47 31.00 59.69
CA ALA A 679 22.76 31.95 58.83
C ALA A 679 23.71 32.86 58.02
N ARG A 680 24.99 32.96 58.42
CA ARG A 680 25.97 33.79 57.71
C ARG A 680 26.55 33.09 56.47
N PHE A 681 26.71 31.76 56.50
CA PHE A 681 27.28 31.01 55.39
C PHE A 681 26.31 30.87 54.20
N ILE A 682 25.00 30.74 54.47
CA ILE A 682 24.00 30.59 53.40
C ILE A 682 23.67 31.93 52.70
N ASN A 683 23.82 33.07 53.37
CA ASN A 683 23.62 34.39 52.77
C ASN A 683 24.73 34.84 51.81
N GLU A 684 25.94 34.26 51.87
CA GLU A 684 27.05 34.68 51.01
C GLU A 684 27.09 33.99 49.63
N TRP A 685 26.29 32.93 49.40
CA TRP A 685 26.40 32.11 48.18
C TRP A 685 25.16 32.03 47.29
N THR A 686 24.03 32.65 47.66
CA THR A 686 22.82 32.70 46.83
C THR A 686 22.60 34.04 46.11
N GLY A 687 23.45 35.04 46.34
CA GLY A 687 23.42 36.31 45.61
C GLY A 687 24.40 36.34 44.44
N LYS A 688 24.01 35.81 43.27
CA LYS A 688 24.38 36.26 41.90
C LYS A 688 24.13 35.17 40.86
N PHE A 689 22.97 35.22 40.19
CA PHE A 689 22.90 34.91 38.77
C PHE A 689 21.71 35.67 38.16
N SER A 690 22.03 36.66 37.32
CA SER A 690 21.07 37.47 36.54
C SER A 690 20.87 36.83 35.16
N PRO A 691 19.63 36.72 34.64
CA PRO A 691 19.40 36.28 33.26
C PRO A 691 19.70 37.41 32.25
N PRO A 692 20.10 37.11 31.00
CA PRO A 692 20.35 38.13 29.99
C PRO A 692 19.04 38.70 29.40
N LEU A 693 19.07 40.00 29.06
CA LEU A 693 17.98 40.76 28.42
C LEU A 693 17.90 40.49 26.89
N PRO A 694 16.71 40.60 26.27
CA PRO A 694 16.45 40.32 24.84
C PRO A 694 16.83 41.50 23.91
N PRO A 695 16.95 41.29 22.58
CA PRO A 695 17.21 42.36 21.63
C PRO A 695 15.93 43.16 21.29
N ASP A 696 16.09 44.48 21.26
CA ASP A 696 15.08 45.51 21.00
C ASP A 696 14.33 45.34 19.66
N PHE A 697 13.01 45.52 19.71
CA PHE A 697 12.30 46.27 18.67
C PHE A 697 11.46 47.35 19.37
N ALA A 698 11.83 48.59 19.05
CA ALA A 698 11.21 49.80 19.53
C ALA A 698 9.82 50.00 18.94
N ASP A 699 8.96 50.60 19.75
CA ASP A 699 7.77 51.35 19.36
C ASP A 699 8.09 52.34 18.23
N ASP A 700 7.25 52.36 17.20
CA ASP A 700 6.94 53.58 16.45
C ASP A 700 5.47 53.54 16.01
N GLY A 701 4.64 54.29 16.74
CA GLY A 701 3.65 55.19 16.13
C GLY A 701 2.37 54.63 15.54
N ALA A 702 1.26 54.91 16.23
CA ALA A 702 0.01 55.45 15.69
C ALA A 702 -0.52 54.91 14.35
N TYR A 703 -1.53 54.04 14.39
CA TYR A 703 -2.92 54.26 13.94
C TYR A 703 -3.72 52.95 14.00
#